data_AF-A0A6P8MSY1-F1
#
_entry.id   AF-A0A6P8MSY1-F1
#
_cell.length_a   1.000
_cell.length_b   1.000
_cell.length_c   1.000
_cell.angle_alpha   90.00
_cell.angle_beta   90.00
_cell.angle_gamma   90.00
#
_symmetry.space_group_name_H-M   'P 1'
#
loop_
_entity.id
_entity.type
_entity.pdbx_description
1 polymer ?
#
loop_
_entity_poly.entity_id
_entity_poly.type
_entity_poly.pdbx_seq_one_letter_code
_entity_poly.pdbx_strand_id
1 'polypeptide(L)'
;MMRFVILLFFCGAIAGSNDTLSNVIPSDELLDLEEQNEENRLANNRTLNEIYEDAVHAYLDEDWDRCIQDFNTVSHGYKAYKRMITNCRRKCRMKAEGTPPIFPQNIEDLHFYEKKIKETLCLLTCNNEYREIVGSNVLKMLPRETEQKLLNNGIYEYLHICYYQTHRYQDAANALFTYLVVHSNHEVNLNLFKRYLTLPGVEEEKVVNLETPTYVSVYFKGVSAYENGDYAEAAGLFETSLRSYLEAEEECRFYCEGPFDQGWHPEFTSSIANHFTYCLKCKRSCSRMLNNINGDYRRHMFRSHYDYLQFSYYKLGNLKAACAAVGSFLLFDPVDKTMLQNKEYYNAQPKVKVDYFSPREDAINYVKRQEYELNLLHYISNEFSVINEKFQKIKKEKQDNETNNTEKKELRKISDTEAILHPPPGYSLFYYTKLSNNFSMKRFEDHKIHDKRYFEAKNDIYLKEEDLGGQNRYVADGFLNSTECESMMQFATMTAVEGDGYSENKSPHSKYEKFEGITVGRAALMVYFGQIKPEWLELLLEKTEQVRDHVERYFGLNHRHLYFTYTHLVCRTALPDSPVNRDDLSHQVHADNCILKDRDVCLRESPAYIWRDYSAILYLNDDFQGGEFFFTEDRVVRTTDNVVSPRCGRIVAFSAGKENLHGVRGILRGKRCALALWFTQDKKYLEYERVLASAILKRVQRVGPFEGKDIQVPPKYEDMLIQYMHSDELLKHFLKSSL
;
A
#
# COMPACT_ATOMS: atom_id res chain seq x y z
N MET A 1 4.46 -14.30 -19.26
CA MET A 1 5.77 -14.21 -19.92
C MET A 1 6.76 -13.26 -19.23
N MET A 2 6.32 -12.17 -18.56
CA MET A 2 7.25 -11.19 -17.93
C MET A 2 7.88 -11.62 -16.60
N ARG A 3 7.28 -12.56 -15.84
CA ARG A 3 7.96 -13.23 -14.71
C ARG A 3 9.23 -13.96 -15.18
N PHE A 4 9.21 -14.53 -16.39
CA PHE A 4 10.31 -15.30 -16.96
C PHE A 4 11.49 -14.45 -17.45
N VAL A 5 11.29 -13.17 -17.78
CA VAL A 5 12.39 -12.28 -18.22
C VAL A 5 13.24 -11.83 -17.03
N ILE A 6 12.62 -11.60 -15.86
CA ILE A 6 13.36 -11.36 -14.61
C ILE A 6 13.97 -12.67 -14.06
N LEU A 7 13.30 -13.82 -14.29
CA LEU A 7 13.73 -15.14 -13.79
C LEU A 7 14.87 -15.81 -14.59
N LEU A 8 15.03 -15.58 -15.89
CA LEU A 8 16.05 -16.27 -16.70
C LEU A 8 17.41 -15.57 -16.74
N PHE A 9 17.47 -14.25 -16.57
CA PHE A 9 18.73 -13.50 -16.76
C PHE A 9 19.60 -13.38 -15.49
N PHE A 10 19.06 -13.62 -14.30
CA PHE A 10 19.81 -13.40 -13.03
C PHE A 10 20.38 -14.66 -12.36
N CYS A 11 20.18 -15.87 -12.90
CA CYS A 11 21.00 -17.02 -12.48
C CYS A 11 22.45 -16.90 -12.98
N GLY A 12 22.69 -16.23 -14.11
CA GLY A 12 24.03 -16.03 -14.68
C GLY A 12 24.75 -14.76 -14.20
N ALA A 13 24.01 -13.71 -13.86
CA ALA A 13 24.58 -12.37 -13.60
C ALA A 13 25.08 -12.14 -12.16
N ILE A 14 24.80 -13.03 -11.20
CA ILE A 14 25.37 -12.93 -9.84
C ILE A 14 26.81 -13.48 -9.79
N ALA A 15 27.27 -14.13 -10.85
CA ALA A 15 28.66 -14.59 -11.01
C ALA A 15 29.62 -13.47 -11.49
N GLY A 16 29.10 -12.28 -11.83
CA GLY A 16 29.93 -11.11 -12.08
C GLY A 16 30.60 -10.65 -10.78
N SER A 17 31.92 -10.69 -10.73
CA SER A 17 32.77 -10.37 -9.58
C SER A 17 32.32 -9.09 -8.85
N ASN A 18 31.57 -9.27 -7.76
CA ASN A 18 31.50 -8.28 -6.71
C ASN A 18 32.79 -8.40 -5.89
N ASP A 19 33.90 -7.97 -6.49
CA ASP A 19 35.16 -7.64 -5.80
C ASP A 19 35.03 -6.25 -5.15
N THR A 20 33.98 -6.10 -4.34
CA THR A 20 33.89 -5.05 -3.32
C THR A 20 33.96 -5.68 -1.93
N LEU A 21 34.84 -6.68 -1.80
CA LEU A 21 35.33 -7.17 -0.52
C LEU A 21 36.22 -6.15 0.22
N SER A 22 36.38 -4.93 -0.29
CA SER A 22 37.18 -3.87 0.32
C SER A 22 36.43 -2.95 1.28
N ASN A 23 35.13 -3.15 1.53
CA ASN A 23 34.38 -2.37 2.53
C ASN A 23 33.85 -3.21 3.71
N VAL A 24 34.46 -4.35 3.97
CA VAL A 24 34.37 -4.99 5.29
C VAL A 24 35.43 -4.32 6.18
N ILE A 25 35.02 -3.36 7.00
CA ILE A 25 35.83 -2.97 8.16
C ILE A 25 35.78 -4.16 9.12
N PRO A 26 36.89 -4.84 9.42
CA PRO A 26 36.91 -5.90 10.42
C PRO A 26 36.47 -5.34 11.76
N SER A 27 35.63 -6.09 12.47
CA SER A 27 35.43 -5.90 13.90
C SER A 27 36.77 -6.12 14.60
N ASP A 28 37.18 -5.15 15.43
CA ASP A 28 38.44 -5.05 16.17
C ASP A 28 39.64 -4.45 15.42
N GLU A 29 39.56 -3.14 15.13
CA GLU A 29 40.73 -2.27 15.20
C GLU A 29 40.29 -0.83 15.51
N LEU A 30 40.86 -0.28 16.57
CA LEU A 30 40.70 1.12 17.00
C LEU A 30 41.47 1.98 15.97
N LEU A 31 40.81 2.36 14.88
CA LEU A 31 41.39 3.28 13.89
C LEU A 31 41.38 4.69 14.46
N ASP A 32 42.56 5.20 14.78
CA ASP A 32 42.84 6.58 15.17
C ASP A 32 42.26 7.56 14.13
N LEU A 33 41.24 8.30 14.56
CA LEU A 33 40.51 9.31 13.76
C LEU A 33 41.16 10.70 13.81
N GLU A 34 42.46 10.80 14.12
CA GLU A 34 43.08 12.10 14.43
C GLU A 34 43.77 12.83 13.28
N GLU A 35 44.03 12.24 12.10
CA GLU A 35 44.91 12.92 11.11
C GLU A 35 44.28 13.40 9.78
N GLN A 36 42.96 13.43 9.63
CA GLN A 36 42.32 14.00 8.40
C GLN A 36 41.24 15.06 8.65
N ASN A 37 41.18 15.66 9.84
CA ASN A 37 39.99 16.39 10.28
C ASN A 37 40.19 17.86 10.66
N GLU A 38 41.12 18.59 10.03
CA GLU A 38 41.23 20.04 10.23
C GLU A 38 40.59 20.88 9.11
N GLU A 39 40.57 20.44 7.84
CA GLU A 39 39.95 21.23 6.76
C GLU A 39 38.43 21.00 6.57
N ASN A 40 37.87 19.87 7.03
CA ASN A 40 36.44 19.55 6.89
C ASN A 40 35.57 19.92 8.12
N ARG A 41 36.17 20.41 9.21
CA ARG A 41 35.43 20.78 10.44
C ARG A 41 34.64 22.09 10.34
N LEU A 42 34.80 22.86 9.26
CA LEU A 42 34.06 24.12 9.07
C LEU A 42 32.86 24.04 8.11
N ALA A 43 32.50 22.86 7.58
CA ALA A 43 31.42 22.73 6.60
C ALA A 43 30.54 21.48 6.80
N ASN A 44 29.73 21.43 7.88
CA ASN A 44 28.35 20.90 7.83
C ASN A 44 27.68 20.92 9.22
N ASN A 45 27.00 22.02 9.55
CA ASN A 45 26.01 22.08 10.64
C ASN A 45 24.60 21.62 10.16
N ARG A 46 24.53 20.85 9.06
CA ARG A 46 23.26 20.47 8.40
C ARG A 46 22.79 19.09 8.86
N THR A 47 21.52 18.98 9.20
CA THR A 47 20.85 17.72 9.55
C THR A 47 20.58 16.86 8.32
N LEU A 48 20.38 15.55 8.51
CA LEU A 48 20.04 14.63 7.41
C LEU A 48 18.76 15.03 6.65
N ASN A 49 17.80 15.66 7.34
CA ASN A 49 16.59 16.17 6.71
C ASN A 49 16.88 17.39 5.82
N GLU A 50 17.71 18.33 6.30
CA GLU A 50 18.11 19.50 5.52
C GLU A 50 18.88 19.09 4.26
N ILE A 51 19.75 18.08 4.35
CA ILE A 51 20.45 17.55 3.17
C ILE A 51 19.46 16.87 2.20
N TYR A 52 18.41 16.19 2.70
CA TYR A 52 17.36 15.64 1.84
C TYR A 52 16.57 16.74 1.13
N GLU A 53 16.19 17.81 1.83
CA GLU A 53 15.50 18.97 1.26
C GLU A 53 16.39 19.68 0.22
N ASP A 54 17.67 19.90 0.54
CA ASP A 54 18.67 20.44 -0.38
C ASP A 54 18.80 19.56 -1.65
N ALA A 55 18.80 18.24 -1.51
CA ALA A 55 18.88 17.30 -2.64
C ALA A 55 17.65 17.40 -3.56
N VAL A 56 16.45 17.55 -2.97
CA VAL A 56 15.21 17.77 -3.72
C VAL A 56 15.24 19.13 -4.42
N HIS A 57 15.72 20.18 -3.76
CA HIS A 57 15.90 21.49 -4.39
C HIS A 57 16.89 21.42 -5.55
N ALA A 58 18.04 20.77 -5.38
CA ALA A 58 19.00 20.56 -6.46
C ALA A 58 18.41 19.79 -7.64
N TYR A 59 17.56 18.78 -7.39
CA TYR A 59 16.80 18.10 -8.45
C TYR A 59 15.84 19.05 -9.19
N LEU A 60 15.11 19.90 -8.47
CA LEU A 60 14.14 20.84 -9.04
C LEU A 60 14.82 21.98 -9.82
N ASP A 61 15.99 22.40 -9.37
CA ASP A 61 16.82 23.45 -9.99
C ASP A 61 17.68 22.91 -11.15
N GLU A 62 17.56 21.61 -11.48
CA GLU A 62 18.35 20.91 -12.49
C GLU A 62 19.88 20.92 -12.21
N ASP A 63 20.27 21.10 -10.95
CA ASP A 63 21.65 20.93 -10.47
C ASP A 63 21.92 19.44 -10.24
N TRP A 64 22.18 18.72 -11.33
CA TRP A 64 22.28 17.26 -11.32
C TRP A 64 23.47 16.73 -10.52
N ASP A 65 24.60 17.42 -10.53
CA ASP A 65 25.80 17.01 -9.78
C ASP A 65 25.55 17.12 -8.28
N ARG A 66 24.96 18.24 -7.83
CA ARG A 66 24.57 18.42 -6.44
C ARG A 66 23.44 17.48 -6.03
N CYS A 67 22.45 17.25 -6.89
CA CYS A 67 21.42 16.23 -6.66
C CYS A 67 22.04 14.86 -6.35
N ILE A 68 22.99 14.41 -7.18
CA ILE A 68 23.68 13.14 -7.00
C ILE A 68 24.47 13.15 -5.68
N GLN A 69 25.23 14.22 -5.41
CA GLN A 69 26.05 14.33 -4.21
C GLN A 69 25.20 14.30 -2.93
N ASP A 70 24.15 15.11 -2.87
CA ASP A 70 23.33 15.28 -1.68
C ASP A 70 22.46 14.03 -1.43
N PHE A 71 21.83 13.43 -2.45
CA PHE A 71 21.09 12.16 -2.25
C PHE A 71 22.00 10.99 -1.88
N ASN A 72 23.23 10.90 -2.41
CA ASN A 72 24.18 9.89 -1.95
C ASN A 72 24.59 10.14 -0.50
N THR A 73 24.80 11.39 -0.10
CA THR A 73 25.06 11.77 1.30
C THR A 73 23.90 11.35 2.20
N VAL A 74 22.65 11.56 1.76
CA VAL A 74 21.46 11.12 2.50
C VAL A 74 21.40 9.61 2.62
N SER A 75 21.65 8.87 1.53
CA SER A 75 21.62 7.39 1.54
C SER A 75 22.61 6.83 2.57
N HIS A 76 23.87 7.29 2.54
CA HIS A 76 24.89 6.86 3.49
C HIS A 76 24.58 7.32 4.93
N GLY A 77 24.16 8.57 5.10
CA GLY A 77 23.78 9.13 6.39
C GLY A 77 22.60 8.39 7.04
N TYR A 78 21.62 7.98 6.23
CA TYR A 78 20.48 7.21 6.72
C TYR A 78 20.86 5.79 7.15
N LYS A 79 21.75 5.11 6.41
CA LYS A 79 22.29 3.80 6.82
C LYS A 79 23.03 3.90 8.16
N ALA A 80 23.84 4.94 8.35
CA ALA A 80 24.52 5.21 9.61
C ALA A 80 23.53 5.50 10.74
N TYR A 81 22.56 6.38 10.51
CA TYR A 81 21.48 6.72 11.45
C TYR A 81 20.71 5.48 11.91
N LYS A 82 20.27 4.64 10.97
CA LYS A 82 19.55 3.40 11.26
C LYS A 82 20.41 2.45 12.11
N ARG A 83 21.68 2.26 11.74
CA ARG A 83 22.63 1.41 12.46
C ARG A 83 22.89 1.92 13.88
N MET A 84 23.00 3.23 14.07
CA MET A 84 23.15 3.85 15.40
C MET A 84 21.93 3.53 16.27
N ILE A 85 20.72 3.80 15.78
CA ILE A 85 19.48 3.52 16.53
C ILE A 85 19.35 2.04 16.90
N THR A 86 19.54 1.13 15.96
CA THR A 86 19.38 -0.30 16.21
C THR A 86 20.43 -0.83 17.19
N ASN A 87 21.69 -0.40 17.05
CA ASN A 87 22.77 -0.75 17.97
C ASN A 87 22.50 -0.25 19.39
N CYS A 88 21.99 0.97 19.52
CA CYS A 88 21.62 1.56 20.80
C CYS A 88 20.57 0.74 21.52
N ARG A 89 19.46 0.44 20.83
CA ARG A 89 18.37 -0.39 21.36
C ARG A 89 18.85 -1.79 21.74
N ARG A 90 19.67 -2.42 20.89
CA ARG A 90 20.25 -3.74 21.15
C ARG A 90 21.14 -3.73 22.41
N LYS A 91 22.10 -2.82 22.50
CA LYS A 91 23.01 -2.69 23.65
C LYS A 91 22.24 -2.42 24.94
N CYS A 92 21.25 -1.52 24.91
CA CYS A 92 20.46 -1.19 26.08
C CYS A 92 19.55 -2.34 26.53
N ARG A 93 18.98 -3.10 25.60
CA ARG A 93 18.23 -4.32 25.90
C ARG A 93 19.11 -5.37 26.57
N MET A 94 20.28 -5.65 25.99
CA MET A 94 21.23 -6.62 26.54
C MET A 94 21.73 -6.21 27.94
N LYS A 95 22.03 -4.91 28.14
CA LYS A 95 22.42 -4.38 29.45
C LYS A 95 21.31 -4.54 30.49
N ALA A 96 20.07 -4.24 30.12
CA ALA A 96 18.93 -4.41 31.01
C ALA A 96 18.66 -5.89 31.34
N GLU A 97 18.89 -6.81 30.39
CA GLU A 97 18.79 -8.28 30.58
C GLU A 97 19.88 -8.85 31.48
N GLY A 98 21.11 -8.36 31.34
CA GLY A 98 22.25 -8.81 32.15
C GLY A 98 22.29 -8.23 33.56
N THR A 99 21.47 -7.21 33.87
CA THR A 99 21.47 -6.59 35.19
C THR A 99 20.50 -7.33 36.11
N PRO A 100 20.95 -7.85 37.28
CA PRO A 100 20.05 -8.53 38.22
C PRO A 100 18.93 -7.60 38.68
N PRO A 101 17.73 -8.14 38.97
CA PRO A 101 16.63 -7.34 39.49
C PRO A 101 16.99 -6.75 40.85
N ILE A 102 16.45 -5.57 41.16
CA ILE A 102 16.66 -4.90 42.46
C ILE A 102 16.17 -5.79 43.59
N PHE A 103 15.08 -6.51 43.36
CA PHE A 103 14.49 -7.46 44.31
C PHE A 103 14.50 -8.88 43.74
N PRO A 104 14.91 -9.92 44.49
CA PRO A 104 15.03 -11.28 43.95
C PRO A 104 13.70 -11.91 43.48
N GLN A 105 12.61 -11.67 44.21
CA GLN A 105 11.29 -12.18 43.83
C GLN A 105 10.61 -11.25 42.83
N ASN A 106 9.96 -11.81 41.81
CA ASN A 106 9.10 -11.04 40.93
C ASN A 106 7.71 -10.88 41.58
N ILE A 107 7.43 -9.70 42.12
CA ILE A 107 6.11 -9.36 42.69
C ILE A 107 5.36 -8.56 41.63
N GLU A 108 4.13 -8.95 41.29
CA GLU A 108 3.22 -8.17 40.40
C GLU A 108 3.86 -7.66 39.10
N ASP A 109 4.72 -8.49 38.47
CA ASP A 109 5.47 -8.18 37.25
C ASP A 109 6.46 -7.00 37.34
N LEU A 110 6.84 -6.58 38.55
CA LEU A 110 7.80 -5.49 38.76
C LEU A 110 9.14 -5.71 38.06
N HIS A 111 9.59 -6.95 37.88
CA HIS A 111 10.82 -7.22 37.11
C HIS A 111 10.72 -6.76 35.65
N PHE A 112 9.55 -6.87 35.03
CA PHE A 112 9.33 -6.40 33.66
C PHE A 112 9.44 -4.88 33.58
N TYR A 113 8.76 -4.16 34.48
CA TYR A 113 8.80 -2.70 34.52
C TYR A 113 10.18 -2.17 34.91
N GLU A 114 10.84 -2.81 35.87
CA GLU A 114 12.21 -2.48 36.26
C GLU A 114 13.18 -2.61 35.06
N LYS A 115 13.07 -3.71 34.31
CA LYS A 115 13.84 -3.92 33.08
C LYS A 115 13.57 -2.81 32.07
N LYS A 116 12.31 -2.41 31.88
CA LYS A 116 11.93 -1.33 30.96
C LYS A 116 12.44 0.05 31.40
N ILE A 117 12.45 0.33 32.70
CA ILE A 117 13.05 1.55 33.26
C ILE A 117 14.56 1.56 33.02
N LYS A 118 15.26 0.46 33.32
CA LYS A 118 16.71 0.31 33.05
C LYS A 118 17.05 0.48 31.57
N GLU A 119 16.26 -0.15 30.69
CA GLU A 119 16.39 -0.01 29.23
C GLU A 119 16.18 1.45 28.79
N THR A 120 15.16 2.13 29.32
CA THR A 120 14.85 3.54 29.03
C THR A 120 15.97 4.48 29.49
N LEU A 121 16.48 4.31 30.71
CA LEU A 121 17.60 5.10 31.22
C LEU A 121 18.85 4.95 30.35
N CYS A 122 19.15 3.72 29.92
CA CYS A 122 20.23 3.47 28.97
C CYS A 122 20.00 4.17 27.62
N LEU A 123 18.78 4.08 27.07
CA LEU A 123 18.43 4.72 25.79
C LEU A 123 18.58 6.25 25.86
N LEU A 124 18.22 6.88 26.97
CA LEU A 124 18.41 8.33 27.16
C LEU A 124 19.89 8.72 27.11
N THR A 125 20.78 7.92 27.71
CA THR A 125 22.23 8.14 27.65
C THR A 125 22.80 7.85 26.26
N CYS A 126 22.45 6.71 25.69
CA CYS A 126 22.95 6.28 24.39
C CYS A 126 22.49 7.20 23.24
N ASN A 127 21.29 7.75 23.34
CA ASN A 127 20.81 8.80 22.43
C ASN A 127 21.56 10.14 22.63
N ASN A 128 22.19 10.38 23.79
CA ASN A 128 23.06 11.55 24.00
C ASN A 128 24.44 11.35 23.37
N GLU A 129 25.01 10.15 23.40
CA GLU A 129 26.32 9.83 22.80
C GLU A 129 26.32 10.08 21.27
N TYR A 130 25.19 9.86 20.59
CA TYR A 130 25.05 10.22 19.17
C TYR A 130 25.02 11.73 18.90
N ARG A 131 24.73 12.56 19.90
CA ARG A 131 24.67 14.03 19.75
C ARG A 131 26.07 14.64 19.59
N GLU A 132 27.10 14.00 20.16
CA GLU A 132 28.47 14.51 20.13
C GLU A 132 29.17 14.22 18.78
N ILE A 133 28.75 13.16 18.08
CA ILE A 133 29.30 12.78 16.77
C ILE A 133 28.76 13.68 15.63
N VAL A 134 27.55 14.24 15.79
CA VAL A 134 26.82 14.96 14.71
C VAL A 134 26.91 16.49 14.81
N GLY A 135 27.45 17.04 15.89
CA GLY A 135 27.63 18.50 16.03
C GLY A 135 26.30 19.27 16.22
N SER A 136 26.09 19.72 17.45
CA SER A 136 25.08 20.71 17.91
C SER A 136 23.64 20.24 18.21
N ASN A 137 23.22 20.58 19.44
CA ASN A 137 21.91 21.02 19.98
C ASN A 137 20.55 20.71 19.30
N VAL A 138 20.39 19.66 18.51
CA VAL A 138 19.09 19.38 17.89
C VAL A 138 18.74 17.89 17.96
N LEU A 139 17.89 17.52 18.93
CA LEU A 139 17.00 16.37 18.80
C LEU A 139 16.04 16.63 17.63
N LYS A 140 16.48 16.47 16.39
CA LYS A 140 15.55 16.23 15.29
C LYS A 140 15.77 14.81 14.86
N MET A 141 15.03 13.91 15.50
CA MET A 141 14.67 12.65 14.86
C MET A 141 14.28 12.96 13.42
N LEU A 142 14.71 12.13 12.48
CA LEU A 142 14.32 12.33 11.09
C LEU A 142 12.79 12.43 11.04
N PRO A 143 12.22 13.48 10.41
CA PRO A 143 10.77 13.60 10.32
C PRO A 143 10.18 12.31 9.76
N ARG A 144 9.08 11.85 10.35
CA ARG A 144 8.46 10.56 10.02
C ARG A 144 8.18 10.42 8.52
N GLU A 145 7.82 11.52 7.86
CA GLU A 145 7.60 11.55 6.42
C GLU A 145 8.89 11.26 5.64
N THR A 146 9.98 11.97 5.95
CA THR A 146 11.30 11.77 5.33
C THR A 146 11.82 10.35 5.60
N GLU A 147 11.68 9.87 6.84
CA GLU A 147 12.03 8.50 7.21
C GLU A 147 11.26 7.45 6.39
N GLN A 148 9.96 7.65 6.19
CA GLN A 148 9.13 6.75 5.40
C GLN A 148 9.54 6.75 3.92
N LYS A 149 9.92 7.90 3.36
CA LYS A 149 10.45 8.01 1.98
C LYS A 149 11.76 7.23 1.85
N LEU A 150 12.66 7.33 2.83
CA LEU A 150 13.93 6.59 2.83
C LEU A 150 13.72 5.08 2.99
N LEU A 151 12.83 4.64 3.90
CA LEU A 151 12.48 3.23 4.06
C LEU A 151 11.91 2.60 2.79
N ASN A 152 11.22 3.40 1.97
CA ASN A 152 10.58 2.97 0.74
C ASN A 152 11.47 3.17 -0.50
N ASN A 153 12.78 3.39 -0.35
CA ASN A 153 13.71 3.65 -1.46
C ASN A 153 13.34 4.89 -2.32
N GLY A 154 12.61 5.86 -1.77
CA GLY A 154 12.12 7.02 -2.50
C GLY A 154 13.21 7.91 -3.08
N ILE A 155 14.41 7.95 -2.48
CA ILE A 155 15.56 8.68 -3.03
C ILE A 155 15.97 8.20 -4.42
N TYR A 156 15.72 6.92 -4.73
CA TYR A 156 16.12 6.33 -5.99
C TYR A 156 15.23 6.78 -7.15
N GLU A 157 14.02 7.26 -6.86
CA GLU A 157 13.13 7.93 -7.83
C GLU A 157 13.75 9.21 -8.39
N TYR A 158 14.52 9.93 -7.57
CA TYR A 158 15.24 11.13 -7.99
C TYR A 158 16.62 10.79 -8.58
N LEU A 159 17.39 9.94 -7.89
CA LEU A 159 18.76 9.59 -8.28
C LEU A 159 18.82 9.01 -9.70
N HIS A 160 17.86 8.18 -10.11
CA HIS A 160 17.89 7.60 -11.45
C HIS A 160 17.73 8.65 -12.56
N ILE A 161 17.11 9.79 -12.27
CA ILE A 161 16.96 10.91 -13.21
C ILE A 161 18.24 11.73 -13.19
N CYS A 162 18.79 12.06 -12.02
CA CYS A 162 20.03 12.83 -11.93
C CYS A 162 21.22 12.10 -12.60
N TYR A 163 21.32 10.78 -12.45
CA TYR A 163 22.30 9.98 -13.20
C TYR A 163 22.04 9.96 -14.71
N TYR A 164 20.78 9.91 -15.13
CA TYR A 164 20.44 9.96 -16.55
C TYR A 164 20.85 11.29 -17.20
N GLN A 165 20.58 12.41 -16.52
CA GLN A 165 20.90 13.75 -17.02
C GLN A 165 22.41 14.00 -17.12
N THR A 166 23.20 13.38 -16.22
CA THR A 166 24.69 13.42 -16.27
C THR A 166 25.31 12.33 -17.16
N HIS A 167 24.48 11.62 -17.95
CA HIS A 167 24.90 10.58 -18.90
C HIS A 167 25.54 9.34 -18.23
N ARG A 168 25.30 9.15 -16.93
CA ARG A 168 25.71 7.98 -16.14
C ARG A 168 24.64 6.89 -16.23
N TYR A 169 24.42 6.37 -17.44
CA TYR A 169 23.27 5.50 -17.72
C TYR A 169 23.27 4.17 -16.93
N GLN A 170 24.43 3.59 -16.64
CA GLN A 170 24.52 2.38 -15.80
C GLN A 170 24.03 2.67 -14.37
N ASP A 171 24.44 3.81 -13.80
CA ASP A 171 24.02 4.21 -12.45
C ASP A 171 22.53 4.58 -12.42
N ALA A 172 22.03 5.17 -13.51
CA ALA A 172 20.60 5.42 -13.69
C ALA A 172 19.80 4.10 -13.71
N ALA A 173 20.30 3.07 -14.40
CA ALA A 173 19.70 1.74 -14.40
C ALA A 173 19.75 1.09 -13.01
N ASN A 174 20.89 1.16 -12.31
CA ASN A 174 21.04 0.66 -10.94
C ASN A 174 20.07 1.33 -9.95
N ALA A 175 19.96 2.66 -9.99
CA ALA A 175 19.05 3.41 -9.14
C ALA A 175 17.59 3.06 -9.43
N LEU A 176 17.18 3.05 -10.70
CA LEU A 176 15.81 2.72 -11.07
C LEU A 176 15.45 1.26 -10.73
N PHE A 177 16.38 0.33 -10.91
CA PHE A 177 16.21 -1.05 -10.48
C PHE A 177 16.01 -1.13 -8.96
N THR A 178 16.85 -0.45 -8.19
CA THR A 178 16.77 -0.38 -6.71
C THR A 178 15.42 0.14 -6.22
N TYR A 179 14.83 1.12 -6.92
CA TYR A 179 13.45 1.58 -6.66
C TYR A 179 12.42 0.49 -6.97
N LEU A 180 12.52 -0.13 -8.15
CA LEU A 180 11.59 -1.17 -8.62
C LEU A 180 11.59 -2.44 -7.78
N VAL A 181 12.68 -2.73 -7.04
CA VAL A 181 12.71 -3.82 -6.05
C VAL A 181 11.58 -3.68 -5.03
N VAL A 182 11.30 -2.47 -4.55
CA VAL A 182 10.23 -2.19 -3.58
C VAL A 182 8.91 -1.88 -4.27
N HIS A 183 8.95 -1.28 -5.46
CA HIS A 183 7.80 -0.78 -6.22
C HIS A 183 7.54 -1.58 -7.51
N SER A 184 7.51 -2.91 -7.40
CA SER A 184 7.51 -3.82 -8.56
C SER A 184 6.29 -3.74 -9.48
N ASN A 185 5.22 -3.05 -9.06
CA ASN A 185 4.01 -2.83 -9.85
C ASN A 185 3.95 -1.45 -10.52
N HIS A 186 5.01 -0.64 -10.46
CA HIS A 186 5.03 0.71 -11.02
C HIS A 186 5.30 0.67 -12.54
N GLU A 187 4.25 0.51 -13.35
CA GLU A 187 4.33 0.28 -14.81
C GLU A 187 5.16 1.31 -15.58
N VAL A 188 5.05 2.60 -15.20
CA VAL A 188 5.81 3.68 -15.83
C VAL A 188 7.31 3.46 -15.64
N ASN A 189 7.73 3.14 -14.42
CA ASN A 189 9.14 2.95 -14.09
C ASN A 189 9.66 1.62 -14.65
N LEU A 190 8.82 0.59 -14.76
CA LEU A 190 9.16 -0.65 -15.46
C LEU A 190 9.44 -0.41 -16.95
N ASN A 191 8.62 0.40 -17.62
CA ASN A 191 8.83 0.73 -19.03
C ASN A 191 10.05 1.64 -19.21
N LEU A 192 10.27 2.59 -18.30
CA LEU A 192 11.46 3.41 -18.29
C LEU A 192 12.73 2.57 -18.07
N PHE A 193 12.69 1.60 -17.16
CA PHE A 193 13.81 0.71 -16.89
C PHE A 193 14.18 -0.12 -18.13
N LYS A 194 13.19 -0.70 -18.82
CA LYS A 194 13.43 -1.38 -20.11
C LYS A 194 14.11 -0.47 -21.13
N ARG A 195 13.76 0.82 -21.15
CA ARG A 195 14.42 1.80 -22.01
C ARG A 195 15.86 2.08 -21.56
N TYR A 196 16.11 2.19 -20.25
CA TYR A 196 17.46 2.39 -19.72
C TYR A 196 18.41 1.25 -20.12
N LEU A 197 17.92 0.00 -20.12
CA LEU A 197 18.69 -1.16 -20.58
C LEU A 197 19.11 -1.09 -22.06
N THR A 198 18.46 -0.25 -22.87
CA THR A 198 18.81 -0.06 -24.29
C THR A 198 19.77 1.10 -24.54
N LEU A 199 20.17 1.84 -23.50
CA LEU A 199 21.04 3.01 -23.63
C LEU A 199 22.50 2.59 -23.85
N PRO A 200 23.29 3.41 -24.59
CA PRO A 200 24.69 3.11 -24.83
C PRO A 200 25.48 3.07 -23.53
N GLY A 201 26.29 2.03 -23.34
CA GLY A 201 27.13 1.85 -22.16
C GLY A 201 26.40 1.24 -20.95
N VAL A 202 25.13 0.86 -21.08
CA VAL A 202 24.44 0.04 -20.08
C VAL A 202 24.66 -1.43 -20.40
N GLU A 203 25.26 -2.14 -19.46
CA GLU A 203 25.40 -3.59 -19.48
C GLU A 203 24.31 -4.18 -18.57
N GLU A 204 23.33 -4.86 -19.16
CA GLU A 204 22.17 -5.42 -18.46
C GLU A 204 22.60 -6.37 -17.32
N GLU A 205 23.64 -7.17 -17.56
CA GLU A 205 24.19 -8.13 -16.60
C GLU A 205 24.90 -7.47 -15.42
N LYS A 206 25.26 -6.18 -15.53
CA LYS A 206 25.89 -5.40 -14.46
C LYS A 206 24.90 -4.54 -13.68
N VAL A 207 23.61 -4.63 -13.97
CA VAL A 207 22.59 -3.89 -13.22
C VAL A 207 22.40 -4.50 -11.83
N VAL A 208 22.60 -3.69 -10.80
CA VAL A 208 22.59 -4.13 -9.40
C VAL A 208 21.61 -3.34 -8.55
N ASN A 209 21.05 -4.02 -7.54
CA ASN A 209 20.29 -3.37 -6.48
C ASN A 209 21.27 -2.79 -5.46
N LEU A 210 21.29 -1.46 -5.34
CA LEU A 210 22.20 -0.68 -4.49
C LEU A 210 21.89 -0.84 -2.98
N GLU A 211 20.73 -1.41 -2.66
CA GLU A 211 20.27 -1.72 -1.30
C GLU A 211 20.24 -3.23 -1.01
N THR A 212 20.97 -4.04 -1.80
CA THR A 212 21.02 -5.49 -1.61
C THR A 212 21.50 -5.86 -0.20
N PRO A 213 20.70 -6.55 0.63
CA PRO A 213 21.15 -7.00 1.94
C PRO A 213 22.26 -8.06 1.84
N THR A 214 23.16 -8.10 2.82
CA THR A 214 24.30 -9.03 2.86
C THR A 214 23.88 -10.49 2.68
N TYR A 215 22.85 -10.95 3.41
CA TYR A 215 22.38 -12.34 3.30
C TYR A 215 21.96 -12.72 1.87
N VAL A 216 21.40 -11.79 1.09
CA VAL A 216 21.00 -12.06 -0.30
C VAL A 216 22.23 -12.40 -1.15
N SER A 217 23.28 -11.57 -1.05
CA SER A 217 24.51 -11.80 -1.81
C SER A 217 25.19 -13.12 -1.43
N VAL A 218 25.26 -13.43 -0.14
CA VAL A 218 25.88 -14.67 0.36
C VAL A 218 25.04 -15.90 -0.01
N TYR A 219 23.72 -15.79 0.05
CA TYR A 219 22.80 -16.86 -0.34
C TYR A 219 23.03 -17.29 -1.79
N PHE A 220 23.08 -16.34 -2.73
CA PHE A 220 23.25 -16.68 -4.15
C PHE A 220 24.64 -17.20 -4.48
N LYS A 221 25.69 -16.74 -3.79
CA LYS A 221 27.00 -17.40 -3.85
C LYS A 221 26.89 -18.86 -3.39
N GLY A 222 26.13 -19.13 -2.33
CA GLY A 222 25.85 -20.48 -1.83
C GLY A 222 25.09 -21.35 -2.84
N VAL A 223 24.09 -20.78 -3.54
CA VAL A 223 23.37 -21.46 -4.62
C VAL A 223 24.32 -21.82 -5.77
N SER A 224 25.17 -20.89 -6.20
CA SER A 224 26.14 -21.16 -7.26
C SER A 224 27.14 -22.26 -6.87
N ALA A 225 27.70 -22.20 -5.66
CA ALA A 225 28.58 -23.26 -5.14
C ALA A 225 27.86 -24.62 -5.06
N TYR A 226 26.58 -24.63 -4.65
CA TYR A 226 25.76 -25.83 -4.61
C TYR A 226 25.54 -26.44 -5.99
N GLU A 227 25.20 -25.62 -6.98
CA GLU A 227 24.97 -26.04 -8.37
C GLU A 227 26.26 -26.55 -9.04
N ASN A 228 27.41 -26.00 -8.67
CA ASN A 228 28.73 -26.47 -9.12
C ASN A 228 29.19 -27.76 -8.41
N GLY A 229 28.49 -28.20 -7.37
CA GLY A 229 28.85 -29.38 -6.57
C GLY A 229 29.89 -29.13 -5.48
N ASP A 230 30.25 -27.88 -5.22
CA ASP A 230 31.17 -27.45 -4.18
C ASP A 230 30.46 -27.40 -2.81
N TYR A 231 29.98 -28.57 -2.34
CA TYR A 231 29.10 -28.67 -1.18
C TYR A 231 29.71 -28.15 0.13
N ALA A 232 31.05 -28.16 0.26
CA ALA A 232 31.74 -27.61 1.42
C ALA A 232 31.61 -26.09 1.49
N GLU A 233 31.84 -25.41 0.37
CA GLU A 233 31.68 -23.97 0.24
C GLU A 233 30.20 -23.59 0.34
N ALA A 234 29.31 -24.32 -0.35
CA ALA A 234 27.87 -24.11 -0.28
C ALA A 234 27.36 -24.16 1.17
N ALA A 235 27.73 -25.19 1.94
CA ALA A 235 27.33 -25.30 3.34
C ALA A 235 27.81 -24.11 4.18
N GLY A 236 29.07 -23.68 4.01
CA GLY A 236 29.63 -22.51 4.70
C GLY A 236 28.91 -21.20 4.35
N LEU A 237 28.60 -21.00 3.07
CA LEU A 237 27.86 -19.84 2.58
C LEU A 237 26.42 -19.83 3.07
N PHE A 238 25.71 -20.97 3.06
CA PHE A 238 24.34 -21.03 3.57
C PHE A 238 24.25 -20.84 5.08
N GLU A 239 25.20 -21.34 5.88
CA GLU A 239 25.25 -21.02 7.32
C GLU A 239 25.50 -19.53 7.56
N THR A 240 26.39 -18.92 6.78
CA THR A 240 26.69 -17.49 6.86
C THR A 240 25.48 -16.65 6.46
N SER A 241 24.80 -17.01 5.37
CA SER A 241 23.57 -16.38 4.91
C SER A 241 22.44 -16.53 5.93
N LEU A 242 22.27 -17.71 6.52
CA LEU A 242 21.23 -17.97 7.53
C LEU A 242 21.41 -17.06 8.75
N ARG A 243 22.65 -16.94 9.25
CA ARG A 243 22.98 -16.03 10.35
C ARG A 243 22.72 -14.57 9.97
N SER A 244 23.18 -14.14 8.79
CA SER A 244 22.99 -12.78 8.29
C SER A 244 21.51 -12.44 8.07
N TYR A 245 20.68 -13.40 7.66
CA TYR A 245 19.22 -13.22 7.55
C TYR A 245 18.58 -12.95 8.93
N LEU A 246 18.94 -13.75 9.94
CA LEU A 246 18.45 -13.58 11.32
C LEU A 246 18.88 -12.22 11.90
N GLU A 247 20.13 -11.81 11.64
CA GLU A 247 20.65 -10.51 12.04
C GLU A 247 19.88 -9.36 11.36
N ALA A 248 19.64 -9.45 10.05
CA ALA A 248 18.89 -8.46 9.29
C ALA A 248 17.42 -8.35 9.77
N GLU A 249 16.78 -9.48 10.09
CA GLU A 249 15.43 -9.46 10.67
C GLU A 249 15.43 -8.79 12.04
N GLU A 250 16.41 -9.11 12.88
CA GLU A 250 16.50 -8.54 14.22
C GLU A 250 16.81 -7.03 14.18
N GLU A 251 17.65 -6.57 13.24
CA GLU A 251 17.85 -5.13 13.00
C GLU A 251 16.56 -4.43 12.60
N CYS A 252 15.78 -5.00 11.68
CA CYS A 252 14.46 -4.48 11.33
C CYS A 252 13.53 -4.43 12.55
N ARG A 253 13.53 -5.48 13.37
CA ARG A 253 12.69 -5.58 14.56
C ARG A 253 13.07 -4.58 15.65
N PHE A 254 14.36 -4.29 15.84
CA PHE A 254 14.81 -3.20 16.71
C PHE A 254 14.41 -1.85 16.16
N TYR A 255 14.44 -1.66 14.84
CA TYR A 255 14.04 -0.40 14.22
C TYR A 255 12.55 -0.08 14.41
N CYS A 256 11.69 -1.11 14.45
CA CYS A 256 10.25 -0.98 14.71
C CYS A 256 9.86 -0.35 16.05
N GLU A 257 10.77 -0.24 17.01
CA GLU A 257 10.53 0.35 18.34
C GLU A 257 10.72 1.88 18.34
N GLY A 258 10.39 2.50 17.20
CA GLY A 258 10.44 3.94 16.97
C GLY A 258 9.38 4.72 17.75
N PRO A 259 9.44 6.06 17.69
CA PRO A 259 8.41 6.90 18.26
C PRO A 259 7.06 6.58 17.61
N PHE A 260 6.02 6.66 18.41
CA PHE A 260 4.64 6.36 18.02
C PHE A 260 3.77 7.48 18.55
N ASP A 261 3.09 8.18 17.64
CA ASP A 261 2.03 9.09 18.03
C ASP A 261 0.73 8.30 18.14
N GLN A 262 0.32 8.05 19.38
CA GLN A 262 -0.88 7.30 19.73
C GLN A 262 -2.10 8.21 19.95
N GLY A 263 -1.95 9.54 19.82
CA GLY A 263 -2.94 10.49 20.31
C GLY A 263 -3.04 10.49 21.85
N TRP A 264 -4.14 11.01 22.39
CA TRP A 264 -4.37 11.07 23.83
C TRP A 264 -5.07 9.80 24.33
N HIS A 265 -4.32 8.99 25.09
CA HIS A 265 -4.83 7.84 25.84
C HIS A 265 -4.41 7.99 27.32
N PRO A 266 -5.32 8.37 28.23
CA PRO A 266 -4.94 8.67 29.62
C PRO A 266 -4.59 7.41 30.43
N GLU A 267 -5.08 6.25 30.01
CA GLU A 267 -4.95 5.00 30.76
C GLU A 267 -3.65 4.28 30.43
N PHE A 268 -2.82 4.06 31.46
CA PHE A 268 -1.51 3.40 31.36
C PHE A 268 -1.53 2.09 30.56
N THR A 269 -2.44 1.18 30.91
CA THR A 269 -2.55 -0.14 30.26
C THR A 269 -2.88 -0.03 28.78
N SER A 270 -3.78 0.88 28.41
CA SER A 270 -4.17 1.07 27.01
C SER A 270 -3.03 1.64 26.16
N SER A 271 -2.26 2.58 26.73
CA SER A 271 -1.10 3.19 26.08
C SER A 271 0.01 2.17 25.82
N ILE A 272 0.33 1.33 26.81
CA ILE A 272 1.32 0.26 26.63
C ILE A 272 0.84 -0.76 25.60
N ALA A 273 -0.41 -1.22 25.69
CA ALA A 273 -0.96 -2.22 24.79
C ALA A 273 -1.02 -1.73 23.34
N ASN A 274 -1.43 -0.48 23.11
CA ASN A 274 -1.53 0.10 21.78
C ASN A 274 -0.15 0.28 21.14
N HIS A 275 0.80 0.88 21.87
CA HIS A 275 2.18 1.04 21.41
C HIS A 275 2.84 -0.33 21.14
N PHE A 276 2.67 -1.30 22.04
CA PHE A 276 3.18 -2.66 21.82
C PHE A 276 2.58 -3.30 20.57
N THR A 277 1.26 -3.18 20.36
CA THR A 277 0.57 -3.72 19.18
C THR A 277 1.07 -3.09 17.89
N TYR A 278 1.28 -1.76 17.88
CA TYR A 278 1.88 -1.05 16.76
C TYR A 278 3.26 -1.61 16.41
N CYS A 279 4.15 -1.70 17.40
CA CYS A 279 5.49 -2.27 17.24
C CYS A 279 5.44 -3.73 16.77
N LEU A 280 4.51 -4.53 17.29
CA LEU A 280 4.34 -5.93 16.92
C LEU A 280 3.95 -6.11 15.45
N LYS A 281 3.03 -5.29 14.93
CA LYS A 281 2.65 -5.28 13.50
C LYS A 281 3.84 -4.95 12.59
N CYS A 282 4.67 -3.97 13.00
CA CYS A 282 5.90 -3.65 12.29
C CYS A 282 6.88 -4.83 12.30
N LYS A 283 7.16 -5.39 13.50
CA LYS A 283 8.10 -6.52 13.68
C LYS A 283 7.72 -7.74 12.84
N ARG A 284 6.41 -8.04 12.74
CA ARG A 284 5.89 -9.13 11.90
C ARG A 284 6.04 -8.87 10.40
N SER A 285 6.14 -7.61 9.98
CA SER A 285 6.38 -7.25 8.59
C SER A 285 7.84 -7.41 8.16
N CYS A 286 8.79 -7.50 9.10
CA CYS A 286 10.22 -7.61 8.80
C CYS A 286 10.55 -8.82 7.91
N SER A 287 10.11 -10.03 8.28
CA SER A 287 10.35 -11.23 7.45
C SER A 287 9.72 -11.11 6.06
N ARG A 288 8.56 -10.45 5.93
CA ARG A 288 7.93 -10.20 4.62
C ARG A 288 8.79 -9.27 3.77
N MET A 289 9.41 -8.24 4.34
CA MET A 289 10.31 -7.35 3.61
C MET A 289 11.58 -8.08 3.17
N LEU A 290 12.16 -8.90 4.04
CA LEU A 290 13.38 -9.68 3.73
C LEU A 290 13.14 -10.82 2.72
N ASN A 291 11.90 -11.26 2.56
CA ASN A 291 11.55 -12.25 1.54
C ASN A 291 11.50 -11.66 0.12
N ASN A 292 11.58 -10.33 -0.05
CA ASN A 292 11.63 -9.70 -1.35
C ASN A 292 13.07 -9.58 -1.85
N ILE A 293 13.41 -10.39 -2.86
CA ILE A 293 14.76 -10.46 -3.42
C ILE A 293 14.73 -9.84 -4.81
N ASN A 294 15.24 -8.62 -4.94
CA ASN A 294 15.29 -7.90 -6.22
C ASN A 294 13.93 -7.81 -6.94
N GLY A 295 12.83 -7.68 -6.19
CA GLY A 295 11.46 -7.61 -6.71
C GLY A 295 10.76 -8.97 -6.81
N ASP A 296 11.48 -10.08 -6.60
CA ASP A 296 10.93 -11.43 -6.54
C ASP A 296 10.63 -11.83 -5.09
N TYR A 297 9.34 -11.96 -4.77
CA TYR A 297 8.90 -12.36 -3.43
C TYR A 297 9.03 -13.87 -3.22
N ARG A 298 10.01 -14.26 -2.41
CA ARG A 298 10.26 -15.65 -2.03
C ARG A 298 9.65 -15.96 -0.66
N ARG A 299 8.44 -16.51 -0.68
CA ARG A 299 7.65 -16.85 0.52
C ARG A 299 8.41 -17.61 1.61
N HIS A 300 9.39 -18.41 1.24
CA HIS A 300 10.09 -19.34 2.13
C HIS A 300 11.61 -19.12 2.18
N MET A 301 12.08 -17.88 2.10
CA MET A 301 13.52 -17.56 2.08
C MET A 301 14.27 -18.15 3.29
N PHE A 302 13.79 -17.92 4.51
CA PHE A 302 14.39 -18.49 5.72
C PHE A 302 14.47 -20.03 5.66
N ARG A 303 13.33 -20.69 5.39
CA ARG A 303 13.22 -22.16 5.26
C ARG A 303 14.18 -22.73 4.20
N SER A 304 14.37 -22.03 3.08
CA SER A 304 15.19 -22.52 1.96
C SER A 304 16.65 -22.76 2.33
N HIS A 305 17.19 -22.06 3.34
CA HIS A 305 18.53 -22.33 3.85
C HIS A 305 18.65 -23.77 4.34
N TYR A 306 17.64 -24.28 5.07
CA TYR A 306 17.65 -25.65 5.59
C TYR A 306 17.52 -26.69 4.47
N ASP A 307 16.90 -26.35 3.34
CA ASP A 307 16.81 -27.22 2.16
C ASP A 307 18.18 -27.42 1.50
N TYR A 308 18.91 -26.33 1.27
CA TYR A 308 20.28 -26.44 0.74
C TYR A 308 21.25 -27.06 1.76
N LEU A 309 21.14 -26.69 3.03
CA LEU A 309 22.00 -27.21 4.09
C LEU A 309 21.82 -28.71 4.28
N GLN A 310 20.60 -29.25 4.28
CA GLN A 310 20.41 -30.70 4.49
C GLN A 310 21.14 -31.54 3.44
N PHE A 311 21.08 -31.12 2.17
CA PHE A 311 21.74 -31.86 1.10
C PHE A 311 23.24 -31.64 1.08
N SER A 312 23.69 -30.39 1.31
CA SER A 312 25.13 -30.07 1.37
C SER A 312 25.80 -30.85 2.50
N TYR A 313 25.21 -30.89 3.69
CA TYR A 313 25.71 -31.69 4.81
C TYR A 313 25.70 -33.18 4.53
N TYR A 314 24.67 -33.69 3.86
CA TYR A 314 24.61 -35.08 3.46
C TYR A 314 25.77 -35.45 2.51
N LYS A 315 26.04 -34.61 1.51
CA LYS A 315 27.15 -34.80 0.55
C LYS A 315 28.53 -34.77 1.22
N LEU A 316 28.67 -34.02 2.31
CA LEU A 316 29.89 -33.98 3.14
C LEU A 316 29.97 -35.13 4.15
N GLY A 317 28.97 -36.02 4.22
CA GLY A 317 28.91 -37.11 5.20
C GLY A 317 28.57 -36.66 6.61
N ASN A 318 28.20 -35.39 6.83
CA ASN A 318 27.76 -34.88 8.12
C ASN A 318 26.28 -35.20 8.35
N LEU A 319 25.99 -36.49 8.57
CA LEU A 319 24.63 -37.00 8.68
C LEU A 319 23.85 -36.37 9.84
N LYS A 320 24.52 -36.01 10.94
CA LYS A 320 23.86 -35.35 12.10
C LYS A 320 23.36 -33.96 11.72
N ALA A 321 24.18 -33.13 11.08
CA ALA A 321 23.77 -31.81 10.63
C ALA A 321 22.73 -31.88 9.51
N ALA A 322 22.84 -32.84 8.60
CA ALA A 322 21.85 -33.08 7.55
C ALA A 322 20.47 -33.39 8.14
N CYS A 323 20.37 -34.34 9.07
CA CYS A 323 19.11 -34.70 9.73
C CYS A 323 18.54 -33.54 10.55
N ALA A 324 19.38 -32.76 11.23
CA ALA A 324 18.92 -31.59 11.99
C ALA A 324 18.36 -30.51 11.06
N ALA A 325 18.95 -30.30 9.88
CA ALA A 325 18.41 -29.40 8.86
C ALA A 325 17.09 -29.91 8.28
N VAL A 326 16.92 -31.23 8.05
CA VAL A 326 15.63 -31.85 7.69
C VAL A 326 14.57 -31.56 8.78
N GLY A 327 14.90 -31.81 10.05
CA GLY A 327 14.00 -31.51 11.18
C GLY A 327 13.61 -30.04 11.24
N SER A 328 14.57 -29.14 11.01
CA SER A 328 14.36 -27.68 10.98
C SER A 328 13.46 -27.25 9.84
N PHE A 329 13.65 -27.80 8.64
CA PHE A 329 12.79 -27.52 7.49
C PHE A 329 11.33 -27.93 7.75
N LEU A 330 11.13 -29.13 8.31
CA LEU A 330 9.80 -29.70 8.55
C LEU A 330 9.00 -28.96 9.63
N LEU A 331 9.62 -28.08 10.43
CA LEU A 331 8.88 -27.15 11.29
C LEU A 331 8.06 -26.14 10.48
N PHE A 332 8.55 -25.74 9.30
CA PHE A 332 7.89 -24.76 8.43
C PHE A 332 6.92 -25.41 7.46
N ASP A 333 7.17 -26.66 7.08
CA ASP A 333 6.36 -27.40 6.12
C ASP A 333 6.35 -28.90 6.46
N PRO A 334 5.47 -29.32 7.39
CA PRO A 334 5.46 -30.70 7.89
C PRO A 334 4.96 -31.71 6.84
N VAL A 335 4.39 -31.24 5.73
CA VAL A 335 3.80 -32.07 4.68
C VAL A 335 4.60 -32.05 3.36
N ASP A 336 5.79 -31.43 3.36
CA ASP A 336 6.66 -31.40 2.19
C ASP A 336 7.13 -32.82 1.83
N LYS A 337 6.65 -33.30 0.68
CA LYS A 337 6.88 -34.68 0.23
C LYS A 337 8.36 -34.98 0.01
N THR A 338 9.09 -34.04 -0.57
CA THR A 338 10.52 -34.20 -0.88
C THR A 338 11.32 -34.32 0.41
N MET A 339 11.04 -33.46 1.38
CA MET A 339 11.76 -33.46 2.65
C MET A 339 11.39 -34.67 3.52
N LEU A 340 10.14 -35.14 3.47
CA LEU A 340 9.74 -36.39 4.12
C LEU A 340 10.44 -37.60 3.50
N GLN A 341 10.58 -37.65 2.17
CA GLN A 341 11.36 -38.69 1.50
C GLN A 341 12.85 -38.62 1.87
N ASN A 342 13.43 -37.41 1.94
CA ASN A 342 14.81 -37.23 2.40
C ASN A 342 14.97 -37.69 3.86
N LYS A 343 13.99 -37.41 4.73
CA LYS A 343 13.96 -37.89 6.11
C LYS A 343 14.00 -39.42 6.16
N GLU A 344 13.15 -40.10 5.41
CA GLU A 344 13.12 -41.56 5.32
C GLU A 344 14.45 -42.11 4.79
N TYR A 345 14.98 -41.52 3.72
CA TYR A 345 16.24 -41.90 3.10
C TYR A 345 17.44 -41.74 4.04
N TYR A 346 17.53 -40.65 4.79
CA TYR A 346 18.58 -40.42 5.78
C TYR A 346 18.41 -41.34 7.00
N ASN A 347 17.17 -41.56 7.46
CA ASN A 347 16.90 -42.45 8.58
C ASN A 347 17.27 -43.92 8.27
N ALA A 348 17.26 -44.32 7.00
CA ALA A 348 17.71 -45.65 6.56
C ALA A 348 19.25 -45.82 6.57
N GLN A 349 20.04 -44.76 6.77
CA GLN A 349 21.49 -44.84 6.79
C GLN A 349 21.99 -45.49 8.10
N PRO A 350 22.93 -46.46 8.07
CA PRO A 350 23.34 -47.23 9.26
C PRO A 350 23.87 -46.42 10.44
N LYS A 351 24.37 -45.20 10.18
CA LYS A 351 24.98 -44.31 11.19
C LYS A 351 23.99 -43.27 11.75
N VAL A 352 22.77 -43.20 11.23
CA VAL A 352 21.78 -42.20 11.65
C VAL A 352 20.98 -42.71 12.83
N LYS A 353 20.75 -41.82 13.79
CA LYS A 353 19.91 -42.06 14.95
C LYS A 353 18.68 -41.16 14.88
N VAL A 354 17.57 -41.60 15.47
CA VAL A 354 16.29 -40.86 15.43
C VAL A 354 16.42 -39.46 16.05
N ASP A 355 17.24 -39.31 17.10
CA ASP A 355 17.50 -38.02 17.77
C ASP A 355 18.24 -37.01 16.89
N TYR A 356 18.89 -37.45 15.79
CA TYR A 356 19.55 -36.55 14.84
C TYR A 356 18.56 -35.65 14.09
N PHE A 357 17.27 -36.02 14.01
CA PHE A 357 16.23 -35.20 13.40
C PHE A 357 15.66 -34.13 14.34
N SER A 358 16.28 -33.93 15.51
CA SER A 358 15.96 -32.81 16.37
C SER A 358 16.20 -31.49 15.62
N PRO A 359 15.19 -30.63 15.45
CA PRO A 359 15.35 -29.34 14.78
C PRO A 359 16.38 -28.47 15.49
N ARG A 360 17.02 -27.57 14.74
CA ARG A 360 17.96 -26.60 15.29
C ARG A 360 17.23 -25.59 16.17
N GLU A 361 17.94 -25.12 17.19
CA GLU A 361 17.41 -24.18 18.17
C GLU A 361 17.00 -22.83 17.55
N ASP A 362 17.74 -22.36 16.53
CA ASP A 362 17.40 -21.16 15.77
C ASP A 362 16.05 -21.29 15.05
N ALA A 363 15.79 -22.42 14.40
CA ALA A 363 14.52 -22.72 13.74
C ALA A 363 13.36 -22.82 14.74
N ILE A 364 13.57 -23.51 15.86
CA ILE A 364 12.56 -23.67 16.92
C ILE A 364 12.16 -22.30 17.48
N ASN A 365 13.14 -21.48 17.84
CA ASN A 365 12.88 -20.15 18.41
C ASN A 365 12.22 -19.22 17.39
N TYR A 366 12.63 -19.30 16.13
CA TYR A 366 11.99 -18.56 15.06
C TYR A 366 10.51 -18.93 14.92
N VAL A 367 10.17 -20.21 14.79
CA VAL A 367 8.77 -20.66 14.63
C VAL A 367 7.92 -20.30 15.84
N LYS A 368 8.40 -20.61 17.06
CA LYS A 368 7.69 -20.26 18.30
C LYS A 368 7.35 -18.77 18.37
N ARG A 369 8.32 -17.91 18.03
CA ARG A 369 8.11 -16.46 17.99
C ARG A 369 7.06 -16.08 16.95
N GLN A 370 7.18 -16.55 15.70
CA GLN A 370 6.25 -16.18 14.64
C GLN A 370 4.81 -16.64 14.92
N GLU A 371 4.63 -17.86 15.46
CA GLU A 371 3.32 -18.40 15.82
C GLU A 371 2.69 -17.63 16.98
N TYR A 372 3.45 -17.37 18.04
CA TYR A 372 2.94 -16.65 19.21
C TYR A 372 2.53 -15.22 18.85
N GLU A 373 3.39 -14.51 18.10
CA GLU A 373 3.10 -13.15 17.63
C GLU A 373 1.86 -13.10 16.72
N LEU A 374 1.68 -14.09 15.83
CA LEU A 374 0.49 -14.19 14.98
C LEU A 374 -0.78 -14.45 15.79
N ASN A 375 -0.73 -15.40 16.71
CA ASN A 375 -1.87 -15.74 17.57
C ASN A 375 -2.29 -14.54 18.44
N LEU A 376 -1.31 -13.80 18.97
CA LEU A 376 -1.57 -12.59 19.75
C LEU A 376 -2.21 -11.49 18.89
N LEU A 377 -1.74 -11.27 17.66
CA LEU A 377 -2.39 -10.32 16.74
C LEU A 377 -3.81 -10.75 16.36
N HIS A 378 -4.06 -12.05 16.21
CA HIS A 378 -5.40 -12.57 15.93
C HIS A 378 -6.34 -12.36 17.13
N TYR A 379 -5.86 -12.64 18.35
CA TYR A 379 -6.56 -12.32 19.59
C TYR A 379 -6.92 -10.83 19.69
N ILE A 380 -5.93 -9.94 19.48
CA ILE A 380 -6.15 -8.49 19.48
C ILE A 380 -7.21 -8.10 18.45
N SER A 381 -7.13 -8.62 17.22
CA SER A 381 -8.10 -8.30 16.17
C SER A 381 -9.52 -8.74 16.55
N ASN A 382 -9.68 -9.95 17.08
CA ASN A 382 -10.99 -10.53 17.37
C ASN A 382 -11.65 -9.84 18.58
N GLU A 383 -10.93 -9.72 19.70
CA GLU A 383 -11.49 -9.18 20.95
C GLU A 383 -11.86 -7.69 20.82
N PHE A 384 -11.00 -6.90 20.19
CA PHE A 384 -11.29 -5.48 19.99
C PHE A 384 -12.42 -5.25 18.98
N SER A 385 -12.63 -6.16 18.02
CA SER A 385 -13.82 -6.12 17.14
C SER A 385 -15.11 -6.32 17.94
N VAL A 386 -15.16 -7.34 18.81
CA VAL A 386 -16.32 -7.63 19.66
C VAL A 386 -16.62 -6.50 20.64
N ILE A 387 -15.58 -5.91 21.22
CA ILE A 387 -15.72 -4.75 22.13
C ILE A 387 -16.24 -3.53 21.36
N ASN A 388 -15.73 -3.27 20.15
CA ASN A 388 -16.20 -2.17 19.31
C ASN A 388 -17.70 -2.33 18.96
N GLU A 389 -18.15 -3.54 18.63
CA GLU A 389 -19.57 -3.84 18.42
C GLU A 389 -20.43 -3.58 19.66
N LYS A 390 -19.95 -3.95 20.86
CA LYS A 390 -20.63 -3.67 22.14
C LYS A 390 -20.71 -2.17 22.42
N PHE A 391 -19.63 -1.42 22.21
CA PHE A 391 -19.63 0.03 22.39
C PHE A 391 -20.54 0.75 21.39
N GLN A 392 -20.64 0.27 20.16
CA GLN A 392 -21.59 0.80 19.18
C GLN A 392 -23.05 0.57 19.62
N LYS A 393 -23.37 -0.56 20.25
CA LYS A 393 -24.70 -0.82 20.84
C LYS A 393 -25.02 0.13 22.01
N ILE A 394 -24.09 0.29 22.95
CA ILE A 394 -24.27 1.18 24.11
C ILE A 394 -24.40 2.66 23.69
N LYS A 395 -23.65 3.08 22.66
CA LYS A 395 -23.77 4.44 22.11
C LYS A 395 -25.14 4.69 21.48
N LYS A 396 -25.72 3.70 20.78
CA LYS A 396 -27.10 3.78 20.27
C LYS A 396 -28.12 3.99 21.40
N GLU A 397 -28.01 3.24 22.51
CA GLU A 397 -28.94 3.34 23.65
C GLU A 397 -28.84 4.67 24.42
N LYS A 398 -27.65 5.31 24.46
CA LYS A 398 -27.48 6.65 25.05
C LYS A 398 -28.01 7.76 24.15
N GLN A 399 -27.87 7.61 22.85
CA GLN A 399 -28.29 8.61 21.87
C GLN A 399 -29.82 8.77 21.82
N ASP A 400 -30.57 7.70 22.14
CA ASP A 400 -32.03 7.74 22.28
C ASP A 400 -32.50 8.52 23.53
N ASN A 401 -31.67 8.64 24.57
CA ASN A 401 -32.00 9.32 25.83
C ASN A 401 -31.62 10.81 25.84
N GLU A 402 -30.65 11.24 25.03
CA GLU A 402 -30.11 12.61 25.05
C GLU A 402 -30.78 13.58 24.06
N THR A 403 -31.69 13.12 23.20
CA THR A 403 -32.45 13.95 22.24
C THR A 403 -33.42 14.97 22.87
N ASN A 404 -33.41 15.16 24.20
CA ASN A 404 -34.39 15.99 24.92
C ASN A 404 -33.89 17.33 25.47
N ASN A 405 -32.67 17.81 25.22
CA ASN A 405 -32.29 19.16 25.69
C ASN A 405 -31.22 19.88 24.83
N THR A 406 -31.76 20.72 23.93
CA THR A 406 -31.41 22.13 23.66
C THR A 406 -30.07 22.55 23.01
N GLU A 407 -30.26 23.48 22.07
CA GLU A 407 -29.38 24.15 21.11
C GLU A 407 -28.42 25.26 21.64
N LYS A 408 -27.41 25.57 20.78
CA LYS A 408 -26.71 26.87 20.50
C LYS A 408 -25.69 27.38 21.56
N LYS A 409 -24.54 28.02 21.24
CA LYS A 409 -24.02 28.78 20.06
C LYS A 409 -22.50 29.14 20.23
N GLU A 410 -21.78 29.28 19.11
CA GLU A 410 -20.70 30.27 18.76
C GLU A 410 -19.30 30.26 19.47
N LEU A 411 -18.12 30.64 18.90
CA LEU A 411 -17.57 30.96 17.54
C LEU A 411 -16.01 31.16 17.64
N ARG A 412 -15.23 30.84 16.56
CA ARG A 412 -13.80 31.23 16.19
C ARG A 412 -12.63 30.52 16.92
N LYS A 413 -11.48 30.14 16.32
CA LYS A 413 -10.65 30.68 15.22
C LYS A 413 -9.69 29.58 14.64
N ILE A 414 -9.21 29.80 13.41
CA ILE A 414 -8.44 28.94 12.48
C ILE A 414 -6.95 28.77 12.84
N SER A 415 -6.39 27.57 12.62
CA SER A 415 -5.01 27.40 12.11
C SER A 415 -4.84 26.06 11.38
N ASP A 416 -4.26 26.16 10.19
CA ASP A 416 -4.11 25.16 9.14
C ASP A 416 -3.30 23.91 9.52
N THR A 417 -3.64 22.78 8.91
CA THR A 417 -2.68 21.69 8.67
C THR A 417 -3.00 21.07 7.32
N GLU A 418 -2.06 21.22 6.39
CA GLU A 418 -2.09 20.73 5.02
C GLU A 418 -2.40 19.23 4.97
N ALA A 419 -3.53 18.88 4.34
CA ALA A 419 -3.87 17.51 3.99
C ALA A 419 -3.26 17.18 2.61
N ILE A 420 -2.45 16.13 2.59
CA ILE A 420 -1.78 15.58 1.40
C ILE A 420 -2.81 15.29 0.31
N LEU A 421 -2.64 15.89 -0.88
CA LEU A 421 -3.46 15.61 -2.06
C LEU A 421 -3.25 14.17 -2.53
N HIS A 422 -4.17 13.28 -2.16
CA HIS A 422 -4.28 11.97 -2.80
C HIS A 422 -5.15 12.07 -4.05
N PRO A 423 -4.67 11.70 -5.26
CA PRO A 423 -5.54 11.65 -6.44
C PRO A 423 -6.67 10.63 -6.21
N PRO A 424 -7.87 10.85 -6.78
CA PRO A 424 -8.96 9.88 -6.69
C PRO A 424 -8.56 8.50 -7.25
N PRO A 425 -9.03 7.36 -6.71
CA PRO A 425 -8.92 6.07 -7.37
C PRO A 425 -9.68 6.23 -8.67
N GLY A 426 -9.02 5.94 -9.78
CA GLY A 426 -9.57 6.37 -11.06
C GLY A 426 -9.22 5.51 -12.25
N TYR A 427 -8.70 4.31 -12.03
CA TYR A 427 -8.62 3.35 -13.09
C TYR A 427 -8.81 1.94 -12.55
N SER A 428 -9.78 1.21 -13.12
CA SER A 428 -9.86 -0.24 -12.94
C SER A 428 -8.56 -0.84 -13.48
N LEU A 429 -7.81 -1.57 -12.64
CA LEU A 429 -6.56 -2.26 -13.05
C LEU A 429 -6.81 -3.38 -14.10
N PHE A 430 -8.07 -3.57 -14.50
CA PHE A 430 -8.56 -4.57 -15.42
C PHE A 430 -8.37 -4.16 -16.89
N TYR A 431 -7.12 -4.06 -17.34
CA TYR A 431 -6.81 -3.80 -18.75
C TYR A 431 -7.23 -4.98 -19.66
N TYR A 432 -7.75 -4.64 -20.85
CA TYR A 432 -7.95 -5.54 -22.01
C TYR A 432 -6.77 -6.50 -22.25
N THR A 433 -5.53 -6.06 -22.01
CA THR A 433 -4.32 -6.86 -22.21
C THR A 433 -4.23 -8.08 -21.29
N LYS A 434 -4.74 -8.04 -20.05
CA LYS A 434 -4.72 -9.17 -19.10
C LYS A 434 -5.68 -10.30 -19.52
N LEU A 435 -6.73 -9.96 -20.28
CA LEU A 435 -7.70 -10.89 -20.89
C LEU A 435 -7.21 -11.49 -22.23
N SER A 436 -6.43 -10.71 -22.99
CA SER A 436 -6.06 -11.03 -24.38
C SER A 436 -5.03 -12.17 -24.55
N ASN A 437 -4.30 -12.55 -23.49
CA ASN A 437 -3.20 -13.51 -23.62
C ASN A 437 -3.62 -14.97 -23.91
N ASN A 438 -4.92 -15.31 -23.90
CA ASN A 438 -5.41 -16.66 -24.20
C ASN A 438 -6.67 -16.74 -25.08
N PHE A 439 -7.22 -15.60 -25.55
CA PHE A 439 -8.35 -15.60 -26.49
C PHE A 439 -7.90 -15.05 -27.83
N SER A 440 -7.91 -15.90 -28.86
CA SER A 440 -7.86 -15.47 -30.27
C SER A 440 -9.17 -14.72 -30.62
N MET A 441 -9.29 -13.47 -30.17
CA MET A 441 -10.34 -12.54 -30.58
C MET A 441 -9.86 -11.74 -31.80
N LYS A 442 -9.68 -12.41 -32.94
CA LYS A 442 -9.51 -11.73 -34.24
C LYS A 442 -10.89 -11.23 -34.70
N ARG A 443 -11.00 -9.90 -34.89
CA ARG A 443 -12.16 -9.13 -35.40
C ARG A 443 -13.35 -9.00 -34.44
N PHE A 444 -13.37 -7.90 -33.69
CA PHE A 444 -14.59 -7.34 -33.08
C PHE A 444 -14.76 -5.89 -33.55
N GLU A 445 -14.54 -5.68 -34.85
CA GLU A 445 -15.06 -4.53 -35.58
C GLU A 445 -16.49 -4.90 -36.00
N ASP A 446 -17.41 -3.96 -35.85
CA ASP A 446 -18.83 -4.08 -36.17
C ASP A 446 -19.66 -5.02 -35.30
N HIS A 447 -20.19 -4.51 -34.17
CA HIS A 447 -21.59 -4.80 -33.82
C HIS A 447 -22.30 -3.57 -33.23
N LYS A 448 -23.48 -3.32 -33.80
CA LYS A 448 -24.38 -2.21 -33.52
C LYS A 448 -24.91 -2.33 -32.09
N ILE A 449 -24.82 -1.23 -31.35
CA ILE A 449 -25.57 -0.99 -30.11
C ILE A 449 -27.07 -1.00 -30.48
N HIS A 450 -27.71 -2.16 -30.38
CA HIS A 450 -29.16 -2.32 -30.22
C HIS A 450 -29.36 -2.66 -28.73
N ASP A 451 -30.13 -1.92 -27.93
CA ASP A 451 -31.48 -1.43 -28.15
C ASP A 451 -31.68 -0.15 -27.30
N LYS A 452 -31.96 1.00 -27.94
CA LYS A 452 -32.23 2.27 -27.24
C LYS A 452 -33.62 2.21 -26.60
N ARG A 453 -33.71 1.68 -25.37
CA ARG A 453 -34.76 2.13 -24.45
C ARG A 453 -34.37 3.52 -23.96
N TYR A 454 -34.96 4.54 -24.57
CA TYR A 454 -34.95 5.90 -24.03
C TYR A 454 -35.59 5.83 -22.63
N PHE A 455 -34.78 5.81 -21.59
CA PHE A 455 -35.28 6.00 -20.23
C PHE A 455 -35.61 7.48 -20.09
N GLU A 456 -36.91 7.82 -20.13
CA GLU A 456 -37.42 9.15 -19.80
C GLU A 456 -37.19 9.41 -18.30
N ALA A 457 -35.94 9.71 -17.91
CA ALA A 457 -35.71 10.44 -16.68
C ALA A 457 -36.38 11.81 -16.84
N LYS A 458 -37.27 12.18 -15.89
CA LYS A 458 -37.91 13.50 -15.87
C LYS A 458 -36.85 14.58 -16.05
N ASN A 459 -37.04 15.46 -17.04
CA ASN A 459 -36.12 16.54 -17.39
C ASN A 459 -36.22 17.71 -16.39
N ASP A 460 -36.07 17.43 -15.10
CA ASP A 460 -36.12 18.45 -14.05
C ASP A 460 -34.70 18.96 -13.81
N ILE A 461 -34.13 19.62 -14.82
CA ILE A 461 -32.89 20.39 -14.67
C ILE A 461 -33.16 21.46 -13.62
N TYR A 462 -32.47 21.34 -12.49
CA TYR A 462 -32.67 22.18 -11.32
C TYR A 462 -31.79 23.44 -11.37
N LEU A 463 -30.51 23.30 -11.74
CA LEU A 463 -29.58 24.41 -11.95
C LEU A 463 -28.82 24.22 -13.27
N LYS A 464 -28.64 25.30 -14.01
CA LYS A 464 -27.90 25.36 -15.27
C LYS A 464 -26.55 26.08 -15.09
N GLU A 465 -25.82 26.18 -16.18
CA GLU A 465 -24.50 26.83 -16.25
C GLU A 465 -24.50 28.25 -15.67
N GLU A 466 -25.54 29.03 -15.96
CA GLU A 466 -25.71 30.40 -15.46
C GLU A 466 -25.90 30.46 -13.94
N ASP A 467 -26.63 29.50 -13.38
CA ASP A 467 -26.87 29.41 -11.93
C ASP A 467 -25.65 28.88 -11.16
N LEU A 468 -24.79 28.12 -11.84
CA LEU A 468 -23.60 27.52 -11.27
C LEU A 468 -22.33 28.32 -11.58
N GLY A 469 -22.45 29.47 -12.25
CA GLY A 469 -21.34 30.40 -12.53
C GLY A 469 -20.24 29.85 -13.42
N GLY A 470 -20.56 29.02 -14.43
CA GLY A 470 -19.57 28.48 -15.37
C GLY A 470 -20.16 27.51 -16.38
N GLN A 471 -19.38 27.15 -17.40
CA GLN A 471 -19.85 26.38 -18.56
C GLN A 471 -19.74 24.87 -18.36
N ASN A 472 -20.50 24.12 -19.18
CA ASN A 472 -20.50 22.66 -19.21
C ASN A 472 -20.74 22.01 -17.85
N ARG A 473 -21.68 22.55 -17.06
CA ARG A 473 -22.09 21.99 -15.76
C ARG A 473 -23.57 22.20 -15.47
N TYR A 474 -24.20 21.25 -14.80
CA TYR A 474 -25.61 21.32 -14.40
C TYR A 474 -25.93 20.43 -13.19
N VAL A 475 -27.09 20.70 -12.58
CA VAL A 475 -27.70 19.86 -11.54
C VAL A 475 -29.08 19.44 -12.00
N ALA A 476 -29.40 18.15 -11.86
CA ALA A 476 -30.71 17.60 -12.17
C ALA A 476 -31.13 16.59 -11.11
N ASP A 477 -32.39 16.21 -11.15
CA ASP A 477 -33.05 15.52 -10.06
C ASP A 477 -33.93 14.36 -10.51
N GLY A 478 -34.34 13.52 -9.57
CA GLY A 478 -35.29 12.43 -9.84
C GLY A 478 -34.67 11.17 -10.44
N PHE A 479 -33.36 10.97 -10.29
CA PHE A 479 -32.70 9.73 -10.75
C PHE A 479 -32.92 8.56 -9.80
N LEU A 480 -33.16 8.82 -8.51
CA LEU A 480 -33.54 7.82 -7.51
C LEU A 480 -34.77 8.31 -6.75
N ASN A 481 -35.70 7.40 -6.47
CA ASN A 481 -36.74 7.63 -5.47
C ASN A 481 -36.26 7.25 -4.06
N SER A 482 -37.04 7.60 -3.03
CA SER A 482 -36.68 7.35 -1.63
C SER A 482 -36.38 5.89 -1.33
N THR A 483 -37.16 4.94 -1.87
CA THR A 483 -36.96 3.50 -1.67
C THR A 483 -35.69 2.99 -2.35
N GLU A 484 -35.37 3.51 -3.54
CA GLU A 484 -34.13 3.19 -4.26
C GLU A 484 -32.91 3.76 -3.54
N CYS A 485 -33.00 4.98 -2.98
CA CYS A 485 -31.96 5.56 -2.13
C CYS A 485 -31.74 4.75 -0.86
N GLU A 486 -32.79 4.43 -0.10
CA GLU A 486 -32.72 3.59 1.09
C GLU A 486 -32.10 2.23 0.78
N SER A 487 -32.49 1.65 -0.37
CA SER A 487 -31.84 0.46 -0.87
C SER A 487 -30.35 0.76 -1.02
N MET A 488 -29.94 1.63 -1.95
CA MET A 488 -28.51 1.86 -2.24
C MET A 488 -27.68 2.19 -0.99
N MET A 489 -28.24 2.86 0.01
CA MET A 489 -27.65 3.10 1.34
C MET A 489 -27.43 1.82 2.14
N GLN A 490 -28.39 0.89 2.18
CA GLN A 490 -28.23 -0.43 2.80
C GLN A 490 -27.15 -1.24 2.09
N PHE A 491 -27.13 -1.25 0.74
CA PHE A 491 -26.06 -1.93 0.00
C PHE A 491 -24.69 -1.37 0.30
N ALA A 492 -24.55 -0.04 0.34
CA ALA A 492 -23.31 0.59 0.75
C ALA A 492 -22.90 0.18 2.17
N THR A 493 -23.86 0.13 3.10
CA THR A 493 -23.60 -0.25 4.50
C THR A 493 -23.17 -1.71 4.65
N MET A 494 -23.73 -2.61 3.84
CA MET A 494 -23.42 -4.05 3.91
C MET A 494 -22.15 -4.44 3.16
N THR A 495 -21.76 -3.67 2.15
CA THR A 495 -20.75 -4.13 1.17
C THR A 495 -19.53 -3.24 1.07
N ALA A 496 -19.61 -1.96 1.42
CA ALA A 496 -18.48 -1.04 1.27
C ALA A 496 -17.31 -1.42 2.20
N VAL A 497 -16.09 -1.23 1.69
CA VAL A 497 -14.85 -1.54 2.39
C VAL A 497 -14.18 -0.23 2.81
N GLU A 498 -13.67 -0.18 4.04
CA GLU A 498 -12.92 0.99 4.54
C GLU A 498 -11.63 1.18 3.73
N GLY A 499 -11.44 2.39 3.19
CA GLY A 499 -10.28 2.73 2.37
C GLY A 499 -10.24 2.07 0.99
N ASP A 500 -11.39 1.63 0.45
CA ASP A 500 -11.51 1.09 -0.91
C ASP A 500 -10.93 2.07 -1.94
N GLY A 501 -10.04 1.59 -2.81
CA GLY A 501 -9.31 2.42 -3.79
C GLY A 501 -8.13 3.24 -3.23
N TYR A 502 -7.85 3.20 -1.91
CA TYR A 502 -6.79 3.99 -1.27
C TYR A 502 -5.81 3.18 -0.43
N SER A 503 -5.48 1.95 -0.87
CA SER A 503 -4.53 1.07 -0.15
C SER A 503 -4.87 0.91 1.34
N GLU A 504 -6.16 0.76 1.66
CA GLU A 504 -6.70 0.62 3.02
C GLU A 504 -6.58 1.88 3.90
N ASN A 505 -6.21 3.04 3.32
CA ASN A 505 -6.26 4.31 4.03
C ASN A 505 -7.73 4.70 4.28
N LYS A 506 -8.12 4.65 5.55
CA LYS A 506 -9.49 4.91 6.00
C LYS A 506 -9.85 6.40 6.01
N SER A 507 -8.87 7.29 5.89
CA SER A 507 -9.06 8.75 5.94
C SER A 507 -8.20 9.46 4.89
N PRO A 508 -8.38 9.13 3.59
CA PRO A 508 -7.46 9.54 2.53
C PRO A 508 -7.55 11.00 2.14
N HIS A 509 -8.60 11.72 2.55
CA HIS A 509 -8.78 13.14 2.19
C HIS A 509 -8.90 14.07 3.38
N SER A 510 -9.44 13.55 4.48
CA SER A 510 -9.52 14.26 5.74
C SER A 510 -9.36 13.25 6.87
N LYS A 511 -8.48 13.58 7.83
CA LYS A 511 -8.25 12.81 9.06
C LYS A 511 -9.49 12.71 9.96
N TYR A 512 -10.50 13.52 9.71
CA TYR A 512 -11.76 13.57 10.47
C TYR A 512 -12.87 12.73 9.83
N GLU A 513 -12.62 12.12 8.69
CA GLU A 513 -13.64 11.34 7.98
C GLU A 513 -13.17 9.92 7.75
N LYS A 514 -14.10 8.98 7.93
CA LYS A 514 -13.94 7.62 7.46
C LYS A 514 -14.42 7.52 6.02
N PHE A 515 -13.58 6.99 5.14
CA PHE A 515 -13.87 6.67 3.75
C PHE A 515 -14.17 5.19 3.58
N GLU A 516 -15.28 4.89 2.92
CA GLU A 516 -15.72 3.54 2.57
C GLU A 516 -16.13 3.53 1.10
N GLY A 517 -15.90 2.43 0.39
CA GLY A 517 -16.29 2.33 -1.01
C GLY A 517 -16.50 0.92 -1.52
N ILE A 518 -17.14 0.81 -2.67
CA ILE A 518 -17.25 -0.44 -3.43
C ILE A 518 -17.27 -0.16 -4.94
N THR A 519 -16.47 -0.94 -5.66
CA THR A 519 -16.38 -0.96 -7.13
C THR A 519 -17.41 -1.90 -7.77
N VAL A 520 -17.73 -1.65 -9.05
CA VAL A 520 -18.68 -2.47 -9.83
C VAL A 520 -18.22 -3.92 -9.94
N GLY A 521 -16.92 -4.16 -10.18
CA GLY A 521 -16.38 -5.52 -10.28
C GLY A 521 -16.54 -6.32 -8.99
N ARG A 522 -16.31 -5.69 -7.83
CA ARG A 522 -16.51 -6.34 -6.52
C ARG A 522 -17.97 -6.66 -6.27
N ALA A 523 -18.87 -5.70 -6.51
CA ALA A 523 -20.30 -5.91 -6.39
C ALA A 523 -20.77 -7.08 -7.27
N ALA A 524 -20.25 -7.19 -8.49
CA ALA A 524 -20.55 -8.28 -9.40
C ALA A 524 -20.11 -9.65 -8.84
N LEU A 525 -18.91 -9.76 -8.28
CA LEU A 525 -18.48 -11.02 -7.64
C LEU A 525 -19.34 -11.39 -6.43
N MET A 526 -19.74 -10.41 -5.63
CA MET A 526 -20.62 -10.69 -4.49
C MET A 526 -21.99 -11.23 -4.94
N VAL A 527 -22.55 -10.72 -6.04
CA VAL A 527 -23.75 -11.29 -6.68
C VAL A 527 -23.47 -12.67 -7.26
N TYR A 528 -22.33 -12.84 -7.92
CA TYR A 528 -21.92 -14.11 -8.53
C TYR A 528 -21.86 -15.25 -7.52
N PHE A 529 -21.32 -15.00 -6.32
CA PHE A 529 -21.26 -15.98 -5.23
C PHE A 529 -22.50 -16.01 -4.33
N GLY A 530 -23.54 -15.23 -4.64
CA GLY A 530 -24.79 -15.20 -3.86
C GLY A 530 -24.65 -14.58 -2.47
N GLN A 531 -23.62 -13.76 -2.24
CA GLN A 531 -23.44 -13.02 -0.98
C GLN A 531 -24.42 -11.85 -0.87
N ILE A 532 -24.80 -11.27 -2.02
CA ILE A 532 -25.82 -10.23 -2.13
C ILE A 532 -26.78 -10.58 -3.27
N LYS A 533 -27.97 -10.00 -3.22
CA LYS A 533 -29.01 -10.28 -4.21
C LYS A 533 -28.73 -9.56 -5.55
N PRO A 534 -29.09 -10.14 -6.71
CA PRO A 534 -28.81 -9.56 -8.02
C PRO A 534 -29.50 -8.20 -8.26
N GLU A 535 -30.63 -7.92 -7.62
CA GLU A 535 -31.39 -6.67 -7.78
C GLU A 535 -30.57 -5.43 -7.37
N TRP A 536 -29.61 -5.61 -6.45
CA TRP A 536 -28.67 -4.57 -6.03
C TRP A 536 -27.74 -4.12 -7.14
N LEU A 537 -27.17 -5.08 -7.86
CA LEU A 537 -26.29 -4.82 -8.99
C LEU A 537 -27.09 -4.31 -10.19
N GLU A 538 -28.29 -4.83 -10.39
CA GLU A 538 -29.21 -4.34 -11.43
C GLU A 538 -29.55 -2.87 -11.22
N LEU A 539 -29.95 -2.47 -10.01
CA LEU A 539 -30.23 -1.08 -9.65
C LEU A 539 -29.01 -0.18 -9.85
N LEU A 540 -27.82 -0.61 -9.40
CA LEU A 540 -26.56 0.12 -9.61
C LEU A 540 -26.30 0.37 -11.10
N LEU A 541 -26.37 -0.67 -11.93
CA LEU A 541 -26.08 -0.58 -13.37
C LEU A 541 -27.11 0.26 -14.10
N GLU A 542 -28.41 0.03 -13.85
CA GLU A 542 -29.50 0.75 -14.51
C GLU A 542 -29.45 2.25 -14.20
N LYS A 543 -29.32 2.62 -12.93
CA LYS A 543 -29.36 4.02 -12.51
C LYS A 543 -28.15 4.80 -13.00
N THR A 544 -26.97 4.18 -13.01
CA THR A 544 -25.78 4.80 -13.59
C THR A 544 -25.89 4.97 -15.11
N GLU A 545 -26.49 4.02 -15.85
CA GLU A 545 -26.80 4.20 -17.28
C GLU A 545 -27.76 5.37 -17.54
N GLN A 546 -28.81 5.51 -16.72
CA GLN A 546 -29.74 6.64 -16.83
C GLN A 546 -29.03 7.98 -16.65
N VAL A 547 -28.07 8.06 -15.73
CA VAL A 547 -27.21 9.25 -15.57
C VAL A 547 -26.39 9.50 -16.84
N ARG A 548 -25.70 8.49 -17.37
CA ARG A 548 -24.90 8.63 -18.61
C ARG A 548 -25.74 9.13 -19.78
N ASP A 549 -26.90 8.51 -20.02
CA ASP A 549 -27.82 8.92 -21.09
C ASP A 549 -28.27 10.38 -20.93
N HIS A 550 -28.58 10.80 -19.71
CA HIS A 550 -28.95 12.19 -19.46
C HIS A 550 -27.78 13.15 -19.70
N VAL A 551 -26.57 12.79 -19.29
CA VAL A 551 -25.34 13.58 -19.53
C VAL A 551 -25.10 13.73 -21.03
N GLU A 552 -25.24 12.66 -21.81
CA GLU A 552 -25.11 12.70 -23.28
C GLU A 552 -26.14 13.64 -23.92
N ARG A 553 -27.40 13.56 -23.48
CA ARG A 553 -28.48 14.42 -24.00
C ARG A 553 -28.28 15.88 -23.64
N TYR A 554 -27.94 16.17 -22.38
CA TYR A 554 -27.77 17.55 -21.90
C TYR A 554 -26.63 18.26 -22.64
N PHE A 555 -25.47 17.62 -22.75
CA PHE A 555 -24.31 18.20 -23.45
C PHE A 555 -24.35 18.04 -24.97
N GLY A 556 -25.46 17.55 -25.55
CA GLY A 556 -25.64 17.43 -26.99
C GLY A 556 -24.68 16.43 -27.66
N LEU A 557 -24.24 15.40 -26.94
CA LEU A 557 -23.26 14.39 -27.39
C LEU A 557 -23.87 13.31 -28.30
N ASN A 558 -24.92 13.64 -29.07
CA ASN A 558 -25.75 12.70 -29.83
C ASN A 558 -24.99 11.82 -30.85
N HIS A 559 -23.74 12.16 -31.18
CA HIS A 559 -22.85 11.42 -32.08
C HIS A 559 -21.58 10.87 -31.40
N ARG A 560 -21.39 11.12 -30.10
CA ARG A 560 -20.20 10.72 -29.33
C ARG A 560 -20.65 10.03 -28.04
N HIS A 561 -20.64 8.71 -28.08
CA HIS A 561 -20.99 7.91 -26.93
C HIS A 561 -19.96 8.07 -25.81
N LEU A 562 -20.43 8.29 -24.59
CA LEU A 562 -19.64 8.29 -23.38
C LEU A 562 -19.49 6.85 -22.88
N TYR A 563 -18.26 6.39 -22.73
CA TYR A 563 -17.95 5.15 -22.03
C TYR A 563 -17.69 5.46 -20.56
N PHE A 564 -18.19 4.63 -19.64
CA PHE A 564 -17.73 4.66 -18.26
C PHE A 564 -16.25 4.30 -18.25
N THR A 565 -15.42 5.12 -17.60
CA THR A 565 -14.02 4.75 -17.33
C THR A 565 -13.82 4.27 -15.91
N TYR A 566 -14.65 4.73 -14.97
CA TYR A 566 -14.66 4.25 -13.60
C TYR A 566 -15.98 4.59 -12.91
N THR A 567 -16.50 3.66 -12.11
CA THR A 567 -17.72 3.78 -11.31
C THR A 567 -17.41 3.39 -9.87
N HIS A 568 -17.64 4.31 -8.93
CA HIS A 568 -17.36 4.06 -7.51
C HIS A 568 -18.52 4.51 -6.62
N LEU A 569 -19.13 3.56 -5.90
CA LEU A 569 -20.01 3.92 -4.79
C LEU A 569 -19.12 4.27 -3.61
N VAL A 570 -19.17 5.53 -3.19
CA VAL A 570 -18.35 6.07 -2.11
C VAL A 570 -19.21 6.58 -0.97
N CYS A 571 -18.79 6.29 0.24
CA CYS A 571 -19.37 6.83 1.46
C CYS A 571 -18.30 7.49 2.31
N ARG A 572 -18.65 8.62 2.91
CA ARG A 572 -17.80 9.33 3.84
C ARG A 572 -18.59 9.60 5.11
N THR A 573 -18.00 9.27 6.26
CA THR A 573 -18.66 9.37 7.56
C THR A 573 -17.82 10.24 8.47
N ALA A 574 -18.44 11.23 9.12
CA ALA A 574 -17.76 12.01 10.15
C ALA A 574 -17.32 11.08 11.30
N LEU A 575 -16.05 11.14 11.70
CA LEU A 575 -15.55 10.38 12.84
C LEU A 575 -16.10 10.97 14.15
N PRO A 576 -16.30 10.16 15.21
CA PRO A 576 -16.92 10.63 16.46
C PRO A 576 -16.15 11.76 17.17
N ASP A 577 -14.85 11.88 16.93
CA ASP A 577 -13.93 12.88 17.46
C ASP A 577 -13.73 14.08 16.51
N SER A 578 -14.48 14.14 15.41
CA SER A 578 -14.45 15.26 14.48
C SER A 578 -14.86 16.56 15.18
N PRO A 579 -14.07 17.64 15.08
CA PRO A 579 -14.47 18.93 15.63
C PRO A 579 -15.75 19.44 14.95
N VAL A 580 -16.74 19.86 15.74
CA VAL A 580 -18.02 20.40 15.23
C VAL A 580 -17.84 21.68 14.39
N ASN A 581 -16.74 22.40 14.62
CA ASN A 581 -16.41 23.67 13.94
C ASN A 581 -15.29 23.51 12.90
N ARG A 582 -15.08 22.30 12.37
CA ARG A 582 -14.07 22.08 11.32
C ARG A 582 -14.48 22.79 10.01
N ASP A 583 -13.50 23.35 9.34
CA ASP A 583 -13.62 24.08 8.08
C ASP A 583 -12.77 23.47 6.95
N ASP A 584 -12.15 22.32 7.21
CA ASP A 584 -11.41 21.58 6.19
C ASP A 584 -12.35 20.96 5.15
N LEU A 585 -11.77 20.65 4.00
CA LEU A 585 -12.50 20.02 2.91
C LEU A 585 -12.53 18.50 3.10
N SER A 586 -13.70 17.91 2.89
CA SER A 586 -13.81 16.48 2.68
C SER A 586 -13.00 16.12 1.44
N HIS A 587 -13.11 16.86 0.34
CA HIS A 587 -12.31 16.63 -0.87
C HIS A 587 -11.75 17.97 -1.37
N GLN A 588 -10.43 18.04 -1.54
CA GLN A 588 -9.72 19.25 -1.95
C GLN A 588 -10.18 19.76 -3.32
N VAL A 589 -9.95 21.05 -3.59
CA VAL A 589 -10.25 21.63 -4.90
C VAL A 589 -9.37 21.01 -5.97
N HIS A 590 -9.98 20.42 -7.00
CA HIS A 590 -9.28 19.72 -8.08
C HIS A 590 -10.04 19.78 -9.41
N ALA A 591 -9.35 19.39 -10.48
CA ALA A 591 -9.95 19.01 -11.76
C ALA A 591 -9.83 17.49 -11.92
N ASP A 592 -10.77 16.87 -12.64
CA ASP A 592 -10.83 15.41 -12.76
C ASP A 592 -9.83 14.84 -13.78
N ASN A 593 -9.38 15.63 -14.75
CA ASN A 593 -8.53 15.17 -15.86
C ASN A 593 -7.15 15.86 -15.95
N CYS A 594 -6.76 16.67 -14.98
CA CYS A 594 -5.47 17.33 -14.98
C CYS A 594 -4.94 17.65 -13.57
N ILE A 595 -3.64 17.89 -13.49
CA ILE A 595 -2.97 18.36 -12.28
C ILE A 595 -3.00 19.88 -12.30
N LEU A 596 -3.66 20.46 -11.31
CA LEU A 596 -3.62 21.91 -11.10
C LEU A 596 -2.22 22.28 -10.58
N LYS A 597 -1.44 23.09 -11.30
CA LYS A 597 -0.19 23.73 -10.82
C LYS A 597 -0.42 25.25 -10.88
N ASP A 598 -0.32 25.93 -9.74
CA ASP A 598 -0.65 27.36 -9.56
C ASP A 598 -2.04 27.78 -10.11
N ARG A 599 -2.36 29.09 -10.04
CA ARG A 599 -3.73 29.58 -10.31
C ARG A 599 -4.24 29.29 -11.72
N ASP A 600 -3.35 29.04 -12.69
CA ASP A 600 -3.76 28.99 -14.09
C ASP A 600 -3.34 27.77 -14.92
N VAL A 601 -2.51 26.86 -14.41
CA VAL A 601 -1.99 25.75 -15.21
C VAL A 601 -2.68 24.44 -14.83
N CYS A 602 -3.32 23.81 -15.82
CA CYS A 602 -3.97 22.50 -15.71
C CYS A 602 -3.19 21.53 -16.60
N LEU A 603 -2.23 20.81 -16.00
CA LEU A 603 -1.33 19.91 -16.72
C LEU A 603 -2.01 18.56 -16.95
N ARG A 604 -2.26 18.24 -18.21
CA ARG A 604 -2.77 16.93 -18.64
C ARG A 604 -1.61 15.94 -18.78
N GLU A 605 -1.03 15.56 -17.66
CA GLU A 605 0.04 14.57 -17.56
C GLU A 605 -0.20 13.60 -16.40
N SER A 606 0.48 12.44 -16.41
CA SER A 606 0.45 11.50 -15.28
C SER A 606 0.92 12.18 -13.99
N PRO A 607 0.28 11.95 -12.82
CA PRO A 607 -0.74 10.93 -12.54
C PRO A 607 -2.21 11.31 -12.83
N ALA A 608 -2.51 12.41 -13.53
CA ALA A 608 -3.90 12.75 -13.84
C ALA A 608 -4.53 11.78 -14.86
N TYR A 609 -5.84 11.55 -14.71
CA TYR A 609 -6.63 10.73 -15.63
C TYR A 609 -7.04 11.53 -16.85
N ILE A 610 -6.07 11.81 -17.73
CA ILE A 610 -6.20 12.75 -18.85
C ILE A 610 -7.27 12.36 -19.88
N TRP A 611 -7.77 11.12 -19.86
CA TRP A 611 -8.81 10.62 -20.76
C TRP A 611 -10.24 10.88 -20.26
N ARG A 612 -10.41 11.42 -19.04
CA ARG A 612 -11.73 11.80 -18.53
C ARG A 612 -12.22 13.06 -19.25
N ASP A 613 -13.40 12.95 -19.84
CA ASP A 613 -14.04 14.06 -20.57
C ASP A 613 -15.17 14.67 -19.74
N TYR A 614 -15.95 13.84 -19.05
CA TYR A 614 -17.09 14.25 -18.22
C TYR A 614 -17.14 13.47 -16.92
N SER A 615 -17.74 14.08 -15.91
CA SER A 615 -17.99 13.49 -14.60
C SER A 615 -19.43 13.70 -14.19
N ALA A 616 -19.97 12.77 -13.40
CA ALA A 616 -21.24 12.93 -12.72
C ALA A 616 -21.19 12.32 -11.33
N ILE A 617 -21.89 12.95 -10.38
CA ILE A 617 -22.07 12.44 -9.03
C ILE A 617 -23.56 12.30 -8.76
N LEU A 618 -24.03 11.08 -8.50
CA LEU A 618 -25.40 10.78 -8.10
C LEU A 618 -25.46 10.59 -6.58
N TYR A 619 -26.19 11.46 -5.89
CA TYR A 619 -26.31 11.46 -4.44
C TYR A 619 -27.38 10.46 -3.95
N LEU A 620 -27.05 9.74 -2.88
CA LEU A 620 -27.91 8.69 -2.33
C LEU A 620 -28.73 9.15 -1.12
N ASN A 621 -28.30 10.23 -0.45
CA ASN A 621 -28.93 10.67 0.78
C ASN A 621 -28.65 12.16 1.09
N ASP A 622 -29.37 12.69 2.08
CA ASP A 622 -29.30 14.07 2.62
C ASP A 622 -29.37 14.12 4.16
N ASP A 623 -29.40 12.98 4.86
CA ASP A 623 -29.46 12.87 6.31
C ASP A 623 -28.08 13.06 6.99
N PHE A 624 -27.35 14.11 6.57
CA PHE A 624 -26.05 14.49 7.12
C PHE A 624 -25.89 16.01 7.14
N GLN A 625 -24.87 16.48 7.86
CA GLN A 625 -24.53 17.90 7.97
C GLN A 625 -23.15 18.17 7.37
N GLY A 626 -23.01 19.27 6.63
CA GLY A 626 -21.82 19.57 5.84
C GLY A 626 -21.79 18.77 4.54
N GLY A 627 -20.61 18.47 4.00
CA GLY A 627 -20.48 17.59 2.84
C GLY A 627 -21.00 18.19 1.52
N GLU A 628 -21.23 19.50 1.45
CA GLU A 628 -21.73 20.16 0.25
C GLU A 628 -20.67 20.17 -0.85
N PHE A 629 -21.10 19.90 -2.08
CA PHE A 629 -20.25 20.04 -3.27
C PHE A 629 -20.23 21.49 -3.71
N PHE A 630 -19.12 21.99 -4.24
CA PHE A 630 -19.07 23.35 -4.76
C PHE A 630 -18.15 23.46 -5.98
N PHE A 631 -18.49 24.39 -6.88
CA PHE A 631 -17.59 24.84 -7.95
C PHE A 631 -16.88 26.13 -7.53
N THR A 632 -15.64 26.28 -7.97
CA THR A 632 -14.81 27.47 -7.72
C THR A 632 -13.97 27.80 -8.96
N GLU A 633 -13.49 29.04 -9.05
CA GLU A 633 -12.61 29.48 -10.14
C GLU A 633 -11.13 29.19 -9.85
N ASP A 634 -10.76 29.08 -8.57
CA ASP A 634 -9.38 28.86 -8.12
C ASP A 634 -9.36 27.99 -6.85
N ARG A 635 -8.17 27.78 -6.26
CA ARG A 635 -8.02 26.97 -5.05
C ARG A 635 -8.58 27.62 -3.79
N VAL A 636 -8.99 28.90 -3.85
CA VAL A 636 -9.49 29.63 -2.69
C VAL A 636 -10.98 29.34 -2.54
N VAL A 637 -11.33 28.64 -1.46
CA VAL A 637 -12.73 28.38 -1.11
C VAL A 637 -13.34 29.67 -0.57
N ARG A 638 -14.40 30.16 -1.21
CA ARG A 638 -15.12 31.36 -0.80
C ARG A 638 -16.51 30.99 -0.31
N THR A 639 -17.07 31.85 0.54
CA THR A 639 -18.47 31.72 0.97
C THR A 639 -19.46 31.96 -0.18
N THR A 640 -19.01 32.61 -1.26
CA THR A 640 -19.77 32.90 -2.48
C THR A 640 -19.63 31.83 -3.57
N ASP A 641 -18.93 30.73 -3.32
CA ASP A 641 -18.78 29.64 -4.29
C ASP A 641 -20.15 29.00 -4.61
N ASN A 642 -20.30 28.45 -5.82
CA ASN A 642 -21.56 27.88 -6.27
C ASN A 642 -21.77 26.49 -5.63
N VAL A 643 -22.52 26.46 -4.53
CA VAL A 643 -22.75 25.26 -3.71
C VAL A 643 -23.92 24.43 -4.23
N VAL A 644 -23.70 23.11 -4.33
CA VAL A 644 -24.70 22.10 -4.63
C VAL A 644 -24.92 21.24 -3.38
N SER A 645 -26.09 21.37 -2.77
CA SER A 645 -26.49 20.51 -1.65
C SER A 645 -26.81 19.09 -2.14
N PRO A 646 -26.19 18.04 -1.59
CA PRO A 646 -26.56 16.67 -1.90
C PRO A 646 -28.00 16.37 -1.47
N ARG A 647 -28.73 15.59 -2.28
CA ARG A 647 -30.04 15.02 -1.91
C ARG A 647 -30.28 13.72 -2.63
N CYS A 648 -31.11 12.84 -2.04
CA CYS A 648 -31.47 11.57 -2.66
C CYS A 648 -31.91 11.78 -4.14
N GLY A 649 -31.25 11.10 -5.07
CA GLY A 649 -31.61 11.12 -6.49
C GLY A 649 -31.20 12.37 -7.26
N ARG A 650 -30.46 13.30 -6.64
CA ARG A 650 -29.86 14.44 -7.34
C ARG A 650 -28.54 14.05 -7.99
N ILE A 651 -28.33 14.54 -9.21
CA ILE A 651 -27.05 14.50 -9.90
C ILE A 651 -26.43 15.89 -10.00
N VAL A 652 -25.11 15.94 -9.94
CA VAL A 652 -24.31 17.04 -10.48
C VAL A 652 -23.42 16.47 -11.59
N ALA A 653 -23.42 17.09 -12.76
CA ALA A 653 -22.65 16.63 -13.90
C ALA A 653 -21.95 17.79 -14.60
N PHE A 654 -20.71 17.54 -15.04
CA PHE A 654 -19.81 18.58 -15.53
C PHE A 654 -18.71 18.01 -16.43
N SER A 655 -18.08 18.84 -17.27
CA SER A 655 -16.86 18.46 -17.99
C SER A 655 -15.65 18.40 -17.06
N ALA A 656 -14.73 17.47 -17.28
CA ALA A 656 -13.71 17.08 -16.29
C ALA A 656 -12.50 18.04 -16.16
N GLY A 657 -12.44 19.11 -16.97
CA GLY A 657 -11.29 20.01 -17.08
C GLY A 657 -11.22 21.15 -16.06
N LYS A 658 -10.26 22.06 -16.26
CA LYS A 658 -10.02 23.26 -15.43
C LYS A 658 -11.26 24.15 -15.32
N GLU A 659 -12.13 24.15 -16.32
CA GLU A 659 -13.37 24.94 -16.35
C GLU A 659 -14.35 24.58 -15.22
N ASN A 660 -14.18 23.41 -14.60
CA ASN A 660 -15.03 22.91 -13.54
C ASN A 660 -14.20 22.47 -12.33
N LEU A 661 -13.32 23.35 -11.83
CA LEU A 661 -12.69 23.14 -10.52
C LEU A 661 -13.76 23.01 -9.44
N HIS A 662 -13.60 21.99 -8.60
CA HIS A 662 -14.61 21.68 -7.60
C HIS A 662 -14.01 21.00 -6.38
N GLY A 663 -14.76 21.03 -5.28
CA GLY A 663 -14.41 20.40 -4.01
C GLY A 663 -15.64 19.97 -3.22
N VAL A 664 -15.40 19.36 -2.06
CA VAL A 664 -16.46 18.94 -1.13
C VAL A 664 -16.12 19.42 0.26
N ARG A 665 -17.04 20.15 0.90
CA ARG A 665 -16.87 20.61 2.29
C ARG A 665 -16.81 19.45 3.26
N GLY A 666 -16.15 19.63 4.41
CA GLY A 666 -16.07 18.61 5.47
C GLY A 666 -17.46 18.14 5.91
N ILE A 667 -17.59 16.83 6.17
CA ILE A 667 -18.81 16.27 6.76
C ILE A 667 -18.72 16.48 8.27
N LEU A 668 -19.68 17.24 8.80
CA LEU A 668 -19.74 17.59 10.21
C LEU A 668 -20.43 16.51 11.03
N ARG A 669 -21.45 15.86 10.46
CA ARG A 669 -22.22 14.81 11.13
C ARG A 669 -22.86 13.89 10.10
N GLY A 670 -22.96 12.60 10.44
CA GLY A 670 -23.65 11.61 9.62
C GLY A 670 -22.73 10.99 8.57
N LYS A 671 -23.37 10.29 7.62
CA LYS A 671 -22.70 9.55 6.54
C LYS A 671 -23.24 10.05 5.22
N ARG A 672 -22.38 10.54 4.34
CA ARG A 672 -22.73 10.95 2.97
C ARG A 672 -22.31 9.86 2.00
N CYS A 673 -23.24 9.36 1.20
CA CYS A 673 -22.95 8.40 0.14
C CYS A 673 -23.34 8.92 -1.23
N ALA A 674 -22.54 8.59 -2.24
CA ALA A 674 -22.76 8.97 -3.62
C ALA A 674 -22.15 7.94 -4.57
N LEU A 675 -22.68 7.90 -5.79
CA LEU A 675 -22.05 7.22 -6.92
C LEU A 675 -21.24 8.26 -7.70
N ALA A 676 -19.93 8.11 -7.71
CA ALA A 676 -19.03 8.90 -8.53
C ALA A 676 -18.82 8.19 -9.87
N LEU A 677 -19.13 8.88 -10.97
CA LEU A 677 -19.11 8.37 -12.33
C LEU A 677 -18.16 9.23 -13.16
N TRP A 678 -17.21 8.58 -13.83
CA TRP A 678 -16.31 9.25 -14.77
C TRP A 678 -16.48 8.66 -16.16
N PHE A 679 -16.51 9.55 -17.15
CA PHE A 679 -16.78 9.22 -18.55
C PHE A 679 -15.63 9.61 -19.46
N THR A 680 -15.51 8.89 -20.57
CA THR A 680 -14.55 9.14 -21.65
C THR A 680 -15.22 8.93 -23.01
N GLN A 681 -14.80 9.69 -24.02
CA GLN A 681 -15.16 9.47 -25.42
C GLN A 681 -14.24 8.44 -26.08
N ASP A 682 -13.11 8.07 -25.45
CA ASP A 682 -12.19 7.07 -25.95
C ASP A 682 -12.52 5.68 -25.37
N LYS A 683 -13.09 4.82 -26.22
CA LYS A 683 -13.43 3.42 -25.91
C LYS A 683 -12.27 2.63 -25.31
N LYS A 684 -11.02 3.00 -25.57
CA LYS A 684 -9.83 2.34 -25.02
C LYS A 684 -9.83 2.32 -23.48
N TYR A 685 -10.43 3.32 -22.85
CA TYR A 685 -10.46 3.47 -21.38
C TYR A 685 -11.78 3.01 -20.75
N LEU A 686 -12.55 2.18 -21.46
CA LEU A 686 -13.79 1.56 -20.98
C LEU A 686 -13.56 0.73 -19.70
N GLU A 687 -14.44 0.89 -18.72
CA GLU A 687 -14.53 0.08 -17.50
C GLU A 687 -14.98 -1.36 -17.82
N TYR A 688 -14.02 -2.26 -18.10
CA TYR A 688 -14.31 -3.67 -18.42
C TYR A 688 -15.04 -4.41 -17.31
N GLU A 689 -14.83 -4.03 -16.05
CA GLU A 689 -15.56 -4.59 -14.91
C GLU A 689 -17.08 -4.39 -15.02
N ARG A 690 -17.54 -3.30 -15.64
CA ARG A 690 -18.96 -3.03 -15.88
C ARG A 690 -19.56 -3.98 -16.91
N VAL A 691 -18.80 -4.28 -17.96
CA VAL A 691 -19.17 -5.27 -18.98
C VAL A 691 -19.29 -6.65 -18.33
N LEU A 692 -18.31 -7.02 -17.52
CA LEU A 692 -18.33 -8.27 -16.75
C LEU A 692 -19.50 -8.32 -15.78
N ALA A 693 -19.79 -7.22 -15.07
CA ALA A 693 -20.91 -7.13 -14.14
C ALA A 693 -22.25 -7.38 -14.83
N SER A 694 -22.43 -6.82 -16.03
CA SER A 694 -23.63 -7.06 -16.85
C SER A 694 -23.75 -8.53 -17.29
N ALA A 695 -22.63 -9.16 -17.67
CA ALA A 695 -22.60 -10.58 -18.02
C ALA A 695 -22.88 -11.48 -16.81
N ILE A 696 -22.30 -11.16 -15.65
CA ILE A 696 -22.53 -11.84 -14.37
C ILE A 696 -23.99 -11.73 -13.96
N LEU A 697 -24.58 -10.54 -14.03
CA LEU A 697 -25.98 -10.31 -13.68
C LEU A 697 -26.90 -11.18 -14.53
N LYS A 698 -26.73 -11.18 -15.86
CA LYS A 698 -27.49 -12.03 -16.77
C LYS A 698 -27.32 -13.52 -16.46
N ARG A 699 -26.08 -13.95 -16.17
CA ARG A 699 -25.78 -15.33 -15.75
C ARG A 699 -26.56 -15.68 -14.49
N VAL A 700 -26.44 -14.88 -13.44
CA VAL A 700 -27.07 -15.16 -12.14
C VAL A 700 -28.60 -15.14 -12.24
N GLN A 701 -29.18 -14.21 -13.01
CA GLN A 701 -30.63 -14.17 -13.24
C GLN A 701 -31.14 -15.42 -13.98
N ARG A 702 -30.34 -16.01 -14.88
CA ARG A 702 -30.76 -17.20 -15.66
C ARG A 702 -30.51 -18.53 -14.95
N VAL A 703 -29.39 -18.66 -14.25
CA VAL A 703 -28.95 -19.96 -13.67
C VAL A 703 -28.76 -19.95 -12.16
N GLY A 704 -29.06 -18.84 -11.48
CA GLY A 704 -28.82 -18.65 -10.05
C GLY A 704 -27.36 -18.28 -9.74
N PRO A 705 -26.99 -18.10 -8.46
CA PRO A 705 -25.60 -17.89 -8.03
C PRO A 705 -24.68 -19.08 -8.34
N PHE A 706 -23.37 -18.89 -8.27
CA PHE A 706 -22.39 -19.97 -8.43
C PHE A 706 -22.31 -20.81 -7.14
N GLU A 707 -22.49 -22.13 -7.26
CA GLU A 707 -22.41 -23.06 -6.12
C GLU A 707 -20.95 -23.30 -5.71
N GLY A 708 -20.42 -22.43 -4.85
CA GLY A 708 -19.14 -22.62 -4.15
C GLY A 708 -19.36 -22.42 -2.65
N LYS A 709 -19.04 -23.43 -1.83
CA LYS A 709 -19.19 -23.34 -0.36
C LYS A 709 -18.29 -22.22 0.19
N ASP A 710 -18.90 -21.25 0.88
CA ASP A 710 -18.28 -20.21 1.72
C ASP A 710 -17.10 -19.41 1.12
N ILE A 711 -17.22 -18.97 -0.14
CA ILE A 711 -16.22 -18.09 -0.76
C ILE A 711 -16.45 -16.63 -0.31
N GLN A 712 -15.44 -16.01 0.29
CA GLN A 712 -15.44 -14.58 0.65
C GLN A 712 -14.74 -13.74 -0.43
N VAL A 713 -15.37 -12.65 -0.89
CA VAL A 713 -14.79 -11.73 -1.89
C VAL A 713 -13.84 -10.75 -1.18
N PRO A 714 -12.51 -10.86 -1.38
CA PRO A 714 -11.54 -9.98 -0.74
C PRO A 714 -11.63 -8.54 -1.29
N PRO A 715 -11.05 -7.54 -0.60
CA PRO A 715 -10.91 -6.18 -1.14
C PRO A 715 -10.09 -6.11 -2.44
N LYS A 716 -9.07 -6.98 -2.59
CA LYS A 716 -8.30 -7.17 -3.83
C LYS A 716 -8.86 -8.35 -4.60
N TYR A 717 -9.87 -8.11 -5.43
CA TYR A 717 -10.70 -9.14 -6.05
C TYR A 717 -10.40 -9.39 -7.55
N GLU A 718 -9.52 -8.61 -8.16
CA GLU A 718 -9.31 -8.57 -9.60
C GLU A 718 -8.82 -9.92 -10.14
N ASP A 719 -7.91 -10.58 -9.43
CA ASP A 719 -7.43 -11.91 -9.82
C ASP A 719 -8.53 -12.98 -9.68
N MET A 720 -9.44 -12.83 -8.72
CA MET A 720 -10.61 -13.70 -8.55
C MET A 720 -11.57 -13.50 -9.73
N LEU A 721 -11.85 -12.25 -10.11
CA LEU A 721 -12.69 -11.93 -11.27
C LEU A 721 -12.14 -12.55 -12.56
N ILE A 722 -10.82 -12.47 -12.78
CA ILE A 722 -10.14 -13.12 -13.92
C ILE A 722 -10.29 -14.64 -13.87
N GLN A 723 -9.99 -15.25 -12.71
CA GLN A 723 -10.05 -16.69 -12.52
C GLN A 723 -11.43 -17.26 -12.89
N TYR A 724 -12.51 -16.66 -12.36
CA TYR A 724 -13.87 -17.18 -12.58
C TYR A 724 -14.41 -16.88 -13.97
N MET A 725 -14.01 -15.76 -14.58
CA MET A 725 -14.28 -15.55 -16.00
C MET A 725 -13.64 -16.62 -16.88
N HIS A 726 -12.47 -17.17 -16.50
CA HIS A 726 -11.85 -18.27 -17.24
C HIS A 726 -12.44 -19.65 -16.94
N SER A 727 -13.06 -19.88 -15.78
CA SER A 727 -13.56 -21.20 -15.39
C SER A 727 -15.06 -21.42 -15.64
N ASP A 728 -15.89 -20.37 -15.66
CA ASP A 728 -17.33 -20.49 -15.93
C ASP A 728 -17.64 -20.29 -17.43
N GLU A 729 -17.94 -21.40 -18.13
CA GLU A 729 -18.29 -21.40 -19.55
C GLU A 729 -19.63 -20.68 -19.86
N LEU A 730 -20.57 -20.68 -18.92
CA LEU A 730 -21.82 -19.92 -19.07
C LEU A 730 -21.53 -18.42 -18.96
N LEU A 731 -20.70 -18.00 -18.02
CA LEU A 731 -20.27 -16.62 -17.90
C LEU A 731 -19.55 -16.15 -19.18
N LYS A 732 -18.67 -16.99 -19.76
CA LYS A 732 -18.06 -16.71 -21.08
C LYS A 732 -19.11 -16.56 -22.19
N HIS A 733 -20.14 -17.40 -22.19
CA HIS A 733 -21.23 -17.30 -23.16
C HIS A 733 -21.98 -15.97 -23.03
N PHE A 734 -22.36 -15.58 -21.81
CA PHE A 734 -23.02 -14.29 -21.56
C PHE A 734 -22.13 -13.09 -21.89
N LEU A 735 -20.83 -13.19 -21.64
CA LEU A 735 -19.86 -12.16 -22.00
C LEU A 735 -19.75 -11.98 -23.51
N LYS A 736 -19.68 -13.08 -24.29
CA LYS A 736 -19.72 -13.04 -25.76
C LYS A 736 -21.02 -12.48 -26.33
N SER A 737 -22.11 -12.55 -25.57
CA SER A 737 -23.42 -12.00 -25.96
C SER A 737 -23.68 -10.57 -25.47
N SER A 738 -22.83 -10.04 -24.58
CA SER A 738 -22.97 -8.71 -23.97
C SER A 738 -21.95 -7.70 -24.50
N LEU A 739 -20.93 -8.19 -25.20
CA LEU A 739 -19.97 -7.46 -26.04
C LEU A 739 -20.46 -7.48 -27.49
#